data_AF-A0A951K746-F1
#
_entry.id   AF-A0A951K746-F1
#
_cell.length_a   1.000
_cell.length_b   1.000
_cell.length_c   1.000
_cell.angle_alpha   90.00
_cell.angle_beta   90.00
_cell.angle_gamma   90.00
#
_symmetry.space_group_name_H-M   'P 1'
#
loop_
_entity.id
_entity.type
_entity.pdbx_description
1 polymer ?
#
loop_
_entity_poly.entity_id
_entity_poly.type
_entity_poly.pdbx_seq_one_letter_code
_entity_poly.pdbx_strand_id
1 'polypeptide(L)'
;MRPLRLMTFNVQLLPVIAGVGEGTVSVPAGLIGLLPGSASDSIARAKAVADDLLDIPPQERPDVLALNEVFSEDARAMLVKRLEPEWPHVIESVHEGDLEEDSGLMVFSQEPFLPLPGGGDRRERFYADDAGADSWASKAAVLVQVGIPAEQTTLVFTHLQAAYETDEQYRDIRKSQLAEIRELVAEVLGPSPENWRNVIVAGDLNIRGDLDATSNEWFDVFDNAADPFGELFADSWIEMRPPGASDDLDPGLTNRDRRTQAEQRLDYICRFKTIDGIDLVAHHMRVGHRDTSDHYALEAIIQLRDGHCQPSSAVDIDVAGTVAGTSGSGQPRTSLAYVVMPDIAVDAGRSWAWIPRPGTYTFHHSPSLLVDVYAATDVSRPLTRLDRLSTSDVPAAVQGAYREFDGTVDDEGSTYVNRSPLLVSMRTKDGDPGSGVLIVLEHLGDSRATAIALPPHRDLPVPFPPDQRLGDDDTAWFRVHPVATLTGTSREERVTLEQPVGSGTIEVSDAAGTPLGADSGAATLQHAFTANADDEIYVSVRRDSDVDTGQVIRWATPVTYLRLDKGFTVHVNDETGIDWPGADEPELEMWVDGEKLLTTTWDDADTSEDWPGLAEKIFFEVVQRGWTNKSVGFCQGLDFVIEDPDDLGAAHGVTSWPIAGLSPNEPAERRRTTAVTVFDTISNGTYTVSCTLSRDP
;
A
#
# COMPACT_ATOMS: atom_id res chain seq x y z
N MET A 1 -2.72 2.02 -29.55
CA MET A 1 -3.64 2.91 -28.82
C MET A 1 -3.10 3.09 -27.41
N ARG A 2 -2.86 4.33 -26.97
CA ARG A 2 -2.37 4.63 -25.60
C ARG A 2 -3.43 4.20 -24.56
N PRO A 3 -3.04 3.59 -23.42
CA PRO A 3 -3.95 3.25 -22.33
C PRO A 3 -4.49 4.51 -21.66
N LEU A 4 -5.67 4.43 -21.06
CA LEU A 4 -6.22 5.48 -20.20
C LEU A 4 -5.78 5.23 -18.75
N ARG A 5 -5.02 6.16 -18.16
CA ARG A 5 -4.79 6.22 -16.72
C ARG A 5 -5.89 7.06 -16.08
N LEU A 6 -6.77 6.40 -15.33
CA LEU A 6 -7.88 7.04 -14.64
C LEU A 6 -7.65 7.01 -13.13
N MET A 7 -7.81 8.14 -12.47
CA MET A 7 -7.75 8.24 -11.01
C MET A 7 -9.04 8.85 -10.46
N THR A 8 -9.56 8.27 -9.37
CA THR A 8 -10.61 8.87 -8.54
C THR A 8 -10.08 9.07 -7.12
N PHE A 9 -10.41 10.20 -6.52
CA PHE A 9 -9.90 10.56 -5.19
C PHE A 9 -10.86 11.47 -4.42
N ASN A 10 -11.45 10.97 -3.34
CA ASN A 10 -12.15 11.82 -2.38
C ASN A 10 -11.12 12.62 -1.55
N VAL A 11 -11.16 13.95 -1.68
CA VAL A 11 -10.15 14.86 -1.09
C VAL A 11 -10.67 15.64 0.11
N GLN A 12 -11.95 15.46 0.45
CA GLN A 12 -12.56 15.95 1.68
C GLN A 12 -12.30 17.44 1.94
N LEU A 13 -12.59 18.30 0.97
CA LEU A 13 -12.42 19.74 1.05
C LEU A 13 -13.75 20.39 1.48
N LEU A 14 -14.14 20.10 2.72
CA LEU A 14 -15.42 20.52 3.30
C LEU A 14 -15.49 22.06 3.54
N PRO A 15 -16.70 22.65 3.54
CA PRO A 15 -16.93 24.03 3.94
C PRO A 15 -17.05 24.15 5.47
N VAL A 16 -16.83 25.37 6.00
CA VAL A 16 -16.78 25.70 7.45
C VAL A 16 -18.05 25.29 8.23
N ILE A 17 -19.21 25.22 7.58
CA ILE A 17 -20.51 24.98 8.25
C ILE A 17 -20.83 23.48 8.37
N ALA A 18 -20.40 22.65 7.41
CA ALA A 18 -20.66 21.20 7.43
C ALA A 18 -19.92 20.50 8.58
N GLY A 19 -18.66 20.89 8.84
CA GLY A 19 -17.86 20.34 9.95
C GLY A 19 -18.47 20.60 11.34
N VAL A 20 -19.29 21.65 11.50
CA VAL A 20 -19.98 21.96 12.77
C VAL A 20 -21.28 21.13 12.93
N GLY A 21 -21.92 20.75 11.83
CA GLY A 21 -23.17 19.98 11.83
C GLY A 21 -22.98 18.48 12.09
N GLU A 22 -21.83 17.92 11.73
CA GLU A 22 -21.46 16.51 11.96
C GLU A 22 -21.12 16.18 13.42
N GLY A 23 -21.20 17.16 14.33
CA GLY A 23 -20.99 16.94 15.77
C GLY A 23 -19.53 16.67 16.15
N THR A 24 -18.57 17.03 15.30
CA THR A 24 -17.13 16.84 15.56
C THR A 24 -16.51 17.94 16.44
N VAL A 25 -17.19 19.08 16.63
CA VAL A 25 -16.65 20.20 17.42
C VAL A 25 -17.77 21.01 18.11
N SER A 26 -17.65 21.28 19.41
CA SER A 26 -18.46 22.28 20.12
C SER A 26 -17.59 23.46 20.58
N VAL A 27 -17.52 24.57 19.84
CA VAL A 27 -16.61 25.68 20.25
C VAL A 27 -17.18 27.09 19.97
N PRO A 28 -16.96 28.08 20.86
CA PRO A 28 -17.38 29.47 20.72
C PRO A 28 -16.68 30.22 19.56
N ALA A 29 -17.31 31.32 19.11
CA ALA A 29 -17.01 32.09 17.89
C ALA A 29 -15.59 32.68 17.71
N GLY A 30 -14.64 32.46 18.65
CA GLY A 30 -13.27 32.99 18.60
C GLY A 30 -12.20 32.04 18.02
N LEU A 31 -12.52 30.75 17.83
CA LEU A 31 -11.55 29.67 17.51
C LEU A 31 -11.73 29.06 16.10
N ILE A 32 -12.53 29.68 15.24
CA ILE A 32 -12.97 29.12 13.93
C ILE A 32 -11.81 28.85 12.95
N GLY A 33 -10.65 29.50 13.12
CA GLY A 33 -9.49 29.36 12.23
C GLY A 33 -8.54 28.18 12.52
N LEU A 34 -8.74 27.46 13.63
CA LEU A 34 -7.81 26.42 14.12
C LEU A 34 -8.40 25.00 14.07
N LEU A 35 -9.60 24.83 13.51
CA LEU A 35 -10.28 23.53 13.44
C LEU A 35 -9.99 22.80 12.12
N PRO A 36 -9.89 21.46 12.11
CA PRO A 36 -10.02 20.65 10.90
C PRO A 36 -11.37 20.96 10.24
N GLY A 37 -11.39 21.26 8.95
CA GLY A 37 -12.58 21.76 8.24
C GLY A 37 -12.77 23.29 8.26
N SER A 38 -11.82 24.06 8.80
CA SER A 38 -11.73 25.50 8.55
C SER A 38 -11.33 25.78 7.09
N ALA A 39 -11.67 26.95 6.54
CA ALA A 39 -11.25 27.33 5.18
C ALA A 39 -9.72 27.22 4.98
N SER A 40 -8.93 27.51 6.01
CA SER A 40 -7.47 27.34 6.02
C SER A 40 -7.01 25.88 5.93
N ASP A 41 -7.70 24.96 6.61
CA ASP A 41 -7.41 23.53 6.55
C ASP A 41 -7.70 22.96 5.15
N SER A 42 -8.86 23.27 4.57
CA SER A 42 -9.20 22.85 3.20
C SER A 42 -8.23 23.41 2.16
N ILE A 43 -7.74 24.66 2.31
CA ILE A 43 -6.71 25.20 1.41
C ILE A 43 -5.37 24.48 1.57
N ALA A 44 -4.95 24.20 2.81
CA ALA A 44 -3.71 23.47 3.09
C ALA A 44 -3.76 22.05 2.53
N ARG A 45 -4.89 21.34 2.74
CA ARG A 45 -5.15 20.02 2.17
C ARG A 45 -5.15 20.05 0.64
N ALA A 46 -5.86 20.97 0.02
CA ALA A 46 -5.85 21.13 -1.45
C ALA A 46 -4.44 21.37 -2.00
N LYS A 47 -3.63 22.17 -1.30
CA LYS A 47 -2.22 22.35 -1.66
C LYS A 47 -1.43 21.04 -1.55
N ALA A 48 -1.57 20.31 -0.46
CA ALA A 48 -0.88 19.03 -0.24
C ALA A 48 -1.28 18.00 -1.30
N VAL A 49 -2.58 17.83 -1.55
CA VAL A 49 -3.11 16.98 -2.62
C VAL A 49 -2.54 17.36 -3.98
N ALA A 50 -2.53 18.66 -4.32
CA ALA A 50 -1.98 19.10 -5.59
C ALA A 50 -0.47 18.83 -5.72
N ASP A 51 0.29 19.06 -4.64
CA ASP A 51 1.74 18.81 -4.62
C ASP A 51 2.03 17.30 -4.78
N ASP A 52 1.30 16.44 -4.06
CA ASP A 52 1.35 14.98 -4.18
C ASP A 52 1.07 14.48 -5.61
N LEU A 53 0.04 15.03 -6.27
CA LEU A 53 -0.32 14.67 -7.65
C LEU A 53 0.73 15.14 -8.66
N LEU A 54 1.35 16.31 -8.42
CA LEU A 54 2.40 16.86 -9.26
C LEU A 54 3.75 16.14 -9.07
N ASP A 55 3.98 15.54 -7.91
CA ASP A 55 5.17 14.73 -7.63
C ASP A 55 5.15 13.37 -8.36
N ILE A 56 3.99 12.94 -8.87
CA ILE A 56 3.90 11.78 -9.76
C ILE A 56 4.74 12.06 -11.03
N PRO A 57 5.63 11.13 -11.44
CA PRO A 57 6.41 11.30 -12.66
C PRO A 57 5.51 11.59 -13.87
N PRO A 58 5.85 12.53 -14.76
CA PRO A 58 4.96 12.96 -15.84
C PRO A 58 4.39 11.83 -16.71
N GLN A 59 5.16 10.78 -16.96
CA GLN A 59 4.76 9.61 -17.74
C GLN A 59 3.83 8.62 -17.01
N GLU A 60 3.66 8.81 -15.69
CA GLU A 60 2.81 8.00 -14.81
C GLU A 60 1.62 8.78 -14.25
N ARG A 61 1.53 10.08 -14.53
CA ARG A 61 0.38 10.91 -14.13
C ARG A 61 -0.92 10.36 -14.74
N PRO A 62 -2.05 10.46 -14.02
CA PRO A 62 -3.35 10.13 -14.58
C PRO A 62 -3.66 11.02 -15.79
N ASP A 63 -4.30 10.45 -16.80
CA ASP A 63 -4.79 11.20 -17.96
C ASP A 63 -6.06 11.95 -17.58
N VAL A 64 -6.90 11.32 -16.75
CA VAL A 64 -8.12 11.89 -16.18
C VAL A 64 -8.13 11.66 -14.68
N LEU A 65 -8.40 12.72 -13.92
CA LEU A 65 -8.49 12.75 -12.47
C LEU A 65 -9.87 13.25 -12.08
N ALA A 66 -10.60 12.46 -11.30
CA ALA A 66 -11.87 12.85 -10.70
C ALA A 66 -11.69 13.02 -9.19
N LEU A 67 -12.08 14.18 -8.68
CA LEU A 67 -12.02 14.51 -7.26
C LEU A 67 -13.43 14.57 -6.69
N ASN A 68 -13.62 13.97 -5.52
CA ASN A 68 -14.85 14.04 -4.74
C ASN A 68 -14.68 14.98 -3.53
N GLU A 69 -15.78 15.55 -3.05
CA GLU A 69 -15.86 16.46 -1.90
C GLU A 69 -15.05 17.77 -2.03
N VAL A 70 -15.00 18.34 -3.24
CA VAL A 70 -14.37 19.65 -3.50
C VAL A 70 -15.37 20.79 -3.27
N PHE A 71 -15.86 20.97 -2.04
CA PHE A 71 -16.91 21.95 -1.73
C PHE A 71 -16.38 23.36 -1.41
N SER A 72 -15.16 23.47 -0.86
CA SER A 72 -14.55 24.75 -0.52
C SER A 72 -14.07 25.51 -1.76
N GLU A 73 -14.67 26.67 -2.05
CA GLU A 73 -14.32 27.51 -3.20
C GLU A 73 -12.85 27.97 -3.19
N ASP A 74 -12.30 28.32 -2.02
CA ASP A 74 -10.89 28.73 -1.93
C ASP A 74 -9.94 27.53 -2.18
N ALA A 75 -10.34 26.34 -1.72
CA ALA A 75 -9.58 25.11 -1.95
C ALA A 75 -9.65 24.69 -3.43
N ARG A 76 -10.82 24.82 -4.06
CA ARG A 76 -11.02 24.64 -5.50
C ARG A 76 -10.14 25.58 -6.32
N ALA A 77 -10.13 26.87 -6.00
CA ALA A 77 -9.27 27.85 -6.66
C ALA A 77 -7.78 27.50 -6.52
N MET A 78 -7.37 26.92 -5.39
CA MET A 78 -6.01 26.39 -5.21
C MET A 78 -5.73 25.20 -6.14
N LEU A 79 -6.66 24.23 -6.23
CA LEU A 79 -6.53 23.09 -7.14
C LEU A 79 -6.43 23.53 -8.60
N VAL A 80 -7.35 24.39 -9.08
CA VAL A 80 -7.31 24.93 -10.46
C VAL A 80 -5.95 25.58 -10.72
N LYS A 81 -5.52 26.50 -9.85
CA LYS A 81 -4.28 27.24 -10.02
C LYS A 81 -3.05 26.34 -10.14
N ARG A 82 -3.01 25.21 -9.43
CA ARG A 82 -1.85 24.30 -9.41
C ARG A 82 -1.91 23.22 -10.47
N LEU A 83 -3.09 22.64 -10.71
CA LEU A 83 -3.26 21.46 -11.56
C LEU A 83 -3.57 21.80 -13.01
N GLU A 84 -4.26 22.91 -13.31
CA GLU A 84 -4.60 23.31 -14.69
C GLU A 84 -3.40 23.39 -15.66
N PRO A 85 -2.19 23.81 -15.24
CA PRO A 85 -1.02 23.78 -16.13
C PRO A 85 -0.67 22.38 -16.68
N GLU A 86 -1.01 21.32 -15.95
CA GLU A 86 -0.74 19.93 -16.32
C GLU A 86 -1.99 19.21 -16.83
N TRP A 87 -3.17 19.56 -16.31
CA TRP A 87 -4.48 19.05 -16.72
C TRP A 87 -5.41 20.22 -17.14
N PRO A 88 -5.27 20.73 -18.38
CA PRO A 88 -5.92 21.97 -18.79
C PRO A 88 -7.43 21.84 -19.07
N HIS A 89 -7.97 20.62 -19.14
CA HIS A 89 -9.39 20.38 -19.39
C HIS A 89 -10.11 20.13 -18.07
N VAL A 90 -10.73 21.18 -17.53
CA VAL A 90 -11.28 21.20 -16.17
C VAL A 90 -12.80 21.33 -16.19
N ILE A 91 -13.46 20.50 -15.38
CA ILE A 91 -14.83 20.70 -14.92
C ILE A 91 -14.71 21.14 -13.46
N GLU A 92 -14.79 22.45 -13.26
CA GLU A 92 -14.48 23.09 -11.97
C GLU A 92 -15.53 22.78 -10.90
N SER A 93 -16.81 22.71 -11.30
CA SER A 93 -17.93 22.49 -10.40
C SER A 93 -19.16 22.01 -11.17
N VAL A 94 -20.12 21.44 -10.43
CA VAL A 94 -21.37 20.87 -10.94
C VAL A 94 -22.50 21.37 -10.04
N HIS A 95 -23.32 22.30 -10.56
CA HIS A 95 -24.32 23.07 -9.79
C HIS A 95 -25.77 22.76 -10.21
N GLU A 96 -26.69 22.61 -9.25
CA GLU A 96 -28.13 22.43 -9.53
C GLU A 96 -28.90 23.77 -9.65
N GLY A 97 -28.29 24.90 -9.26
CA GLY A 97 -28.91 26.23 -9.36
C GLY A 97 -28.36 27.23 -8.35
N ASP A 98 -29.07 28.35 -8.15
CA ASP A 98 -28.59 29.53 -7.40
C ASP A 98 -28.67 29.40 -5.85
N LEU A 99 -29.21 28.31 -5.28
CA LEU A 99 -29.54 28.21 -3.84
C LEU A 99 -29.02 26.96 -3.10
N GLU A 100 -28.47 25.97 -3.79
CA GLU A 100 -27.96 24.71 -3.21
C GLU A 100 -26.42 24.65 -3.35
N GLU A 101 -25.70 24.01 -2.41
CA GLU A 101 -24.26 23.78 -2.54
C GLU A 101 -23.99 22.82 -3.71
N ASP A 102 -22.86 22.97 -4.40
CA ASP A 102 -22.52 22.12 -5.53
C ASP A 102 -22.25 20.66 -5.12
N SER A 103 -22.16 19.77 -6.11
CA SER A 103 -21.97 18.32 -5.84
C SER A 103 -20.61 17.94 -5.24
N GLY A 104 -19.67 18.88 -5.12
CA GLY A 104 -18.29 18.61 -4.75
C GLY A 104 -17.51 17.77 -5.76
N LEU A 105 -18.05 17.53 -6.96
CA LEU A 105 -17.33 16.86 -8.04
C LEU A 105 -16.48 17.84 -8.85
N MET A 106 -15.22 17.47 -9.05
CA MET A 106 -14.30 18.21 -9.90
C MET A 106 -13.52 17.25 -10.79
N VAL A 107 -13.35 17.58 -12.08
CA VAL A 107 -12.65 16.71 -13.04
C VAL A 107 -11.53 17.47 -13.72
N PHE A 108 -10.35 16.86 -13.77
CA PHE A 108 -9.18 17.33 -14.49
C PHE A 108 -8.80 16.33 -15.57
N SER A 109 -8.40 16.80 -16.74
CA SER A 109 -7.97 15.94 -17.83
C SER A 109 -6.82 16.53 -18.64
N GLN A 110 -5.84 15.68 -18.99
CA GLN A 110 -4.82 15.97 -20.01
C GLN A 110 -5.42 15.91 -21.41
N GLU A 111 -6.46 15.09 -21.59
CA GLU A 111 -7.13 14.88 -22.85
C GLU A 111 -8.33 15.82 -23.00
N PRO A 112 -8.59 16.37 -24.21
CA PRO A 112 -9.77 17.18 -24.44
C PRO A 112 -11.05 16.35 -24.33
N PHE A 113 -12.06 16.90 -23.65
CA PHE A 113 -13.38 16.30 -23.63
C PHE A 113 -14.02 16.36 -25.02
N LEU A 114 -14.54 15.22 -25.48
CA LEU A 114 -15.18 15.08 -26.77
C LEU A 114 -16.63 15.60 -26.72
N PRO A 115 -17.15 16.15 -27.84
CA PRO A 115 -18.55 16.55 -27.90
C PRO A 115 -19.50 15.37 -27.69
N LEU A 116 -20.45 15.52 -26.77
CA LEU A 116 -21.46 14.51 -26.50
C LEU A 116 -22.58 14.52 -27.54
N PRO A 117 -23.25 13.38 -27.78
CA PRO A 117 -24.56 13.34 -28.42
C PRO A 117 -25.54 14.32 -27.75
N GLY A 118 -26.13 15.23 -28.54
CA GLY A 118 -27.00 16.28 -28.01
C GLY A 118 -26.32 17.63 -27.71
N GLY A 119 -24.98 17.70 -27.84
CA GLY A 119 -24.19 18.92 -27.66
C GLY A 119 -23.59 19.06 -26.26
N GLY A 120 -22.59 19.94 -26.14
CA GLY A 120 -21.77 20.09 -24.93
C GLY A 120 -20.61 19.10 -24.87
N ASP A 121 -19.74 19.26 -23.88
CA ASP A 121 -18.59 18.38 -23.60
C ASP A 121 -18.84 17.46 -22.39
N ARG A 122 -19.92 17.70 -21.65
CA ARG A 122 -20.34 16.94 -20.47
C ARG A 122 -21.86 16.88 -20.31
N ARG A 123 -22.34 15.93 -19.52
CA ARG A 123 -23.72 15.84 -19.04
C ARG A 123 -23.75 15.57 -17.54
N GLU A 124 -24.57 16.32 -16.82
CA GLU A 124 -24.70 16.27 -15.37
C GLU A 124 -26.06 15.67 -14.99
N ARG A 125 -26.10 14.88 -13.91
CA ARG A 125 -27.32 14.34 -13.29
C ARG A 125 -27.24 14.55 -11.79
N PHE A 126 -28.08 15.41 -11.23
CA PHE A 126 -28.31 15.48 -9.80
C PHE A 126 -29.30 14.38 -9.41
N TYR A 127 -29.02 13.70 -8.30
CA TYR A 127 -29.83 12.59 -7.85
C TYR A 127 -31.11 13.08 -7.19
N ALA A 128 -32.22 12.38 -7.44
CA ALA A 128 -33.51 12.77 -6.91
C ALA A 128 -33.68 12.45 -5.41
N ASP A 129 -32.98 11.40 -4.95
CA ASP A 129 -33.02 10.94 -3.57
C ASP A 129 -31.69 11.28 -2.84
N ASP A 130 -31.80 11.95 -1.70
CA ASP A 130 -30.73 12.24 -0.74
C ASP A 130 -31.23 12.09 0.71
N ALA A 131 -30.31 12.05 1.69
CA ALA A 131 -30.66 12.05 3.10
C ALA A 131 -29.52 12.50 4.03
N GLY A 132 -29.89 12.90 5.24
CA GLY A 132 -28.94 13.20 6.32
C GLY A 132 -28.18 14.52 6.12
N ALA A 133 -26.96 14.61 6.64
CA ALA A 133 -26.07 15.76 6.41
C ALA A 133 -25.75 15.93 4.90
N ASP A 134 -25.75 14.83 4.17
CA ASP A 134 -25.53 14.76 2.73
C ASP A 134 -26.63 15.41 1.88
N SER A 135 -27.85 15.65 2.41
CA SER A 135 -28.88 16.40 1.67
C SER A 135 -28.54 17.88 1.49
N TRP A 136 -27.44 18.35 2.09
CA TRP A 136 -26.92 19.69 1.92
C TRP A 136 -25.91 19.77 0.76
N ALA A 137 -25.39 18.63 0.30
CA ALA A 137 -24.54 18.50 -0.87
C ALA A 137 -25.36 17.93 -2.03
N SER A 138 -25.41 18.61 -3.17
CA SER A 138 -26.19 18.17 -4.33
C SER A 138 -25.53 16.94 -4.99
N LYS A 139 -25.70 15.73 -4.44
CA LYS A 139 -25.06 14.50 -4.94
C LYS A 139 -25.39 14.32 -6.43
N ALA A 140 -24.37 14.00 -7.23
CA ALA A 140 -24.52 13.99 -8.68
C ALA A 140 -23.62 12.96 -9.37
N ALA A 141 -23.86 12.81 -10.68
CA ALA A 141 -22.98 12.17 -11.64
C ALA A 141 -22.63 13.12 -12.80
N VAL A 142 -21.38 13.05 -13.26
CA VAL A 142 -20.88 13.76 -14.45
C VAL A 142 -20.43 12.75 -15.48
N LEU A 143 -21.02 12.81 -16.67
CA LEU A 143 -20.61 12.04 -17.84
C LEU A 143 -19.80 12.90 -18.80
N VAL A 144 -18.60 12.43 -19.16
CA VAL A 144 -17.72 13.00 -20.19
C VAL A 144 -17.26 11.92 -21.17
N GLN A 145 -16.65 12.35 -22.27
CA GLN A 145 -15.99 11.43 -23.21
C GLN A 145 -14.57 11.88 -23.53
N VAL A 146 -13.65 10.92 -23.65
CA VAL A 146 -12.26 11.15 -24.06
C VAL A 146 -11.88 10.21 -25.21
N GLY A 147 -10.82 10.55 -25.94
CA GLY A 147 -10.37 9.83 -27.14
C GLY A 147 -9.37 8.68 -26.88
N ILE A 148 -9.27 8.18 -25.64
CA ILE A 148 -8.39 7.08 -25.25
C ILE A 148 -9.06 6.13 -24.23
N PRO A 149 -8.70 4.84 -24.20
CA PRO A 149 -7.82 4.17 -25.16
C PRO A 149 -8.52 3.88 -26.50
N ALA A 150 -9.85 3.91 -26.53
CA ALA A 150 -10.65 3.79 -27.74
C ALA A 150 -10.96 5.17 -28.35
N GLU A 151 -11.43 5.21 -29.60
CA GLU A 151 -11.85 6.45 -30.28
C GLU A 151 -12.83 7.28 -29.44
N GLN A 152 -13.65 6.60 -28.63
CA GLN A 152 -14.58 7.19 -27.69
C GLN A 152 -14.67 6.30 -26.45
N THR A 153 -14.22 6.84 -25.32
CA THR A 153 -14.38 6.25 -23.99
C THR A 153 -15.26 7.15 -23.17
N THR A 154 -16.35 6.60 -22.63
CA THR A 154 -17.31 7.33 -21.80
C THR A 154 -16.95 7.14 -20.34
N LEU A 155 -16.77 8.24 -19.61
CA LEU A 155 -16.44 8.23 -18.20
C LEU A 155 -17.59 8.87 -17.43
N VAL A 156 -18.04 8.21 -16.36
CA VAL A 156 -19.03 8.75 -15.43
C VAL A 156 -18.39 8.87 -14.06
N PHE A 157 -18.30 10.09 -13.55
CA PHE A 157 -17.79 10.38 -12.22
C PHE A 157 -18.93 10.64 -11.25
N THR A 158 -18.86 10.11 -10.05
CA THR A 158 -19.97 10.20 -9.09
C THR A 158 -19.49 10.28 -7.64
N HIS A 159 -20.35 10.76 -6.77
CA HIS A 159 -20.26 10.59 -5.32
C HIS A 159 -21.66 10.21 -4.81
N LEU A 160 -21.82 8.99 -4.30
CA LEU A 160 -23.13 8.52 -3.80
C LEU A 160 -23.38 8.92 -2.34
N GLN A 161 -24.59 8.67 -1.87
CA GLN A 161 -25.04 8.91 -0.50
C GLN A 161 -24.20 8.15 0.54
N ALA A 162 -23.60 8.90 1.48
CA ALA A 162 -22.77 8.39 2.57
C ALA A 162 -23.59 7.70 3.67
N ALA A 163 -22.91 6.82 4.43
CA ALA A 163 -23.43 6.14 5.60
C ALA A 163 -22.53 6.45 6.81
N TYR A 164 -23.09 7.02 7.88
CA TYR A 164 -22.35 7.49 9.06
C TYR A 164 -22.60 6.66 10.31
N GLU A 165 -23.78 6.03 10.43
CA GLU A 165 -24.17 5.28 11.63
C GLU A 165 -23.94 3.77 11.48
N THR A 166 -24.33 3.21 10.33
CA THR A 166 -24.25 1.77 10.04
C THR A 166 -24.05 1.55 8.55
N ASP A 167 -23.40 0.46 8.15
CA ASP A 167 -23.16 0.13 6.74
C ASP A 167 -24.45 0.02 5.90
N GLU A 168 -25.60 -0.36 6.49
CA GLU A 168 -26.90 -0.45 5.79
C GLU A 168 -27.61 0.90 5.62
N GLN A 169 -27.08 1.98 6.22
CA GLN A 169 -27.72 3.28 6.22
C GLN A 169 -27.82 3.82 4.79
N TYR A 170 -29.03 4.21 4.38
CA TYR A 170 -29.36 4.79 3.07
C TYR A 170 -29.05 3.93 1.85
N ARG A 171 -28.94 2.62 2.04
CA ARG A 171 -28.77 1.66 0.96
C ARG A 171 -29.79 1.78 -0.17
N ASP A 172 -31.08 1.96 0.16
CA ASP A 172 -32.13 2.15 -0.85
C ASP A 172 -31.91 3.42 -1.69
N ILE A 173 -31.32 4.47 -1.10
CA ILE A 173 -30.98 5.72 -1.80
C ILE A 173 -29.82 5.48 -2.77
N ARG A 174 -28.72 4.87 -2.32
CA ARG A 174 -27.60 4.50 -3.22
C ARG A 174 -28.07 3.64 -4.39
N LYS A 175 -29.02 2.73 -4.14
CA LYS A 175 -29.64 1.93 -5.21
C LYS A 175 -30.41 2.78 -6.24
N SER A 176 -31.20 3.76 -5.80
CA SER A 176 -31.85 4.74 -6.70
C SER A 176 -30.80 5.51 -7.51
N GLN A 177 -29.75 6.01 -6.86
CA GLN A 177 -28.69 6.79 -7.50
C GLN A 177 -27.92 5.98 -8.56
N LEU A 178 -27.62 4.71 -8.30
CA LEU A 178 -27.05 3.78 -9.28
C LEU A 178 -27.98 3.56 -10.49
N ALA A 179 -29.29 3.57 -10.29
CA ALA A 179 -30.25 3.52 -11.40
C ALA A 179 -30.21 4.81 -12.24
N GLU A 180 -30.10 5.97 -11.61
CA GLU A 180 -29.98 7.26 -12.31
C GLU A 180 -28.68 7.39 -13.11
N ILE A 181 -27.57 6.79 -12.66
CA ILE A 181 -26.34 6.66 -13.47
C ILE A 181 -26.62 5.90 -14.77
N ARG A 182 -27.38 4.80 -14.71
CA ARG A 182 -27.73 4.01 -15.91
C ARG A 182 -28.63 4.81 -16.85
N GLU A 183 -29.56 5.59 -16.31
CA GLU A 183 -30.41 6.48 -17.09
C GLU A 183 -29.61 7.61 -17.76
N LEU A 184 -28.62 8.18 -17.07
CA LEU A 184 -27.69 9.15 -17.64
C LEU A 184 -26.91 8.56 -18.83
N VAL A 185 -26.36 7.35 -18.68
CA VAL A 185 -25.68 6.67 -19.78
C VAL A 185 -26.65 6.38 -20.93
N ALA A 186 -27.87 5.94 -20.63
CA ALA A 186 -28.92 5.69 -21.62
C ALA A 186 -29.34 6.94 -22.39
N GLU A 187 -29.38 8.10 -21.72
CA GLU A 187 -29.71 9.38 -22.34
C GLU A 187 -28.67 9.77 -23.40
N VAL A 188 -27.38 9.58 -23.09
CA VAL A 188 -26.28 10.00 -23.94
C VAL A 188 -25.96 8.98 -25.04
N LEU A 189 -25.90 7.69 -24.70
CA LEU A 189 -25.51 6.61 -25.62
C LEU A 189 -26.70 5.87 -26.25
N GLY A 190 -27.92 6.20 -25.85
CA GLY A 190 -29.15 5.57 -26.29
C GLY A 190 -29.64 4.47 -25.32
N PRO A 191 -30.93 4.08 -25.40
CA PRO A 191 -31.59 3.29 -24.38
C PRO A 191 -31.22 1.79 -24.37
N SER A 192 -30.44 1.30 -25.34
CA SER A 192 -30.07 -0.10 -25.44
C SER A 192 -28.63 -0.30 -24.95
N PRO A 193 -28.40 -1.06 -23.86
CA PRO A 193 -27.06 -1.39 -23.38
C PRO A 193 -26.21 -2.14 -24.43
N GLU A 194 -26.84 -2.83 -25.39
CA GLU A 194 -26.14 -3.48 -26.50
C GLU A 194 -25.33 -2.50 -27.36
N ASN A 195 -25.66 -1.21 -27.32
CA ASN A 195 -24.94 -0.15 -28.04
C ASN A 195 -23.90 0.56 -27.17
N TRP A 196 -23.90 0.32 -25.85
CA TRP A 196 -22.92 0.94 -24.96
C TRP A 196 -21.57 0.25 -25.16
N ARG A 197 -20.53 1.06 -25.34
CA ARG A 197 -19.15 0.60 -25.51
C ARG A 197 -18.26 1.53 -24.69
N ASN A 198 -17.21 0.96 -24.09
CA ASN A 198 -16.15 1.72 -23.42
C ASN A 198 -16.68 2.65 -22.31
N VAL A 199 -17.65 2.21 -21.51
CA VAL A 199 -18.19 2.99 -20.40
C VAL A 199 -17.50 2.58 -19.10
N ILE A 200 -16.99 3.57 -18.37
CA ILE A 200 -16.38 3.41 -17.04
C ILE A 200 -17.13 4.32 -16.07
N VAL A 201 -17.50 3.80 -14.91
CA VAL A 201 -18.06 4.58 -13.79
C VAL A 201 -17.00 4.61 -12.69
N ALA A 202 -16.66 5.79 -12.16
CA ALA A 202 -15.65 5.92 -11.11
C ALA A 202 -16.07 6.93 -10.04
N GLY A 203 -15.68 6.69 -8.80
CA GLY A 203 -16.03 7.58 -7.69
C GLY A 203 -16.14 6.89 -6.35
N ASP A 204 -16.40 7.69 -5.33
CA ASP A 204 -16.83 7.22 -4.03
C ASP A 204 -18.29 6.76 -4.10
N LEU A 205 -18.50 5.44 -3.99
CA LEU A 205 -19.83 4.85 -4.03
C LEU A 205 -20.45 4.73 -2.64
N ASN A 206 -19.68 4.96 -1.56
CA ASN A 206 -20.13 4.75 -0.19
C ASN A 206 -20.73 3.35 0.07
N ILE A 207 -20.31 2.35 -0.71
CA ILE A 207 -20.67 0.94 -0.55
C ILE A 207 -19.43 0.22 -0.04
N ARG A 208 -19.53 -0.40 1.14
CA ARG A 208 -18.43 -1.20 1.73
C ARG A 208 -18.19 -2.47 0.91
N GLY A 209 -17.03 -2.57 0.29
CA GLY A 209 -16.63 -3.71 -0.55
C GLY A 209 -15.60 -4.65 0.08
N ASP A 210 -15.18 -4.40 1.32
CA ASP A 210 -14.21 -5.21 2.06
C ASP A 210 -14.88 -6.32 2.88
N LEU A 211 -14.09 -7.32 3.31
CA LEU A 211 -14.58 -8.49 4.05
C LEU A 211 -15.11 -8.17 5.46
N ASP A 212 -14.74 -7.03 6.04
CA ASP A 212 -15.18 -6.61 7.37
C ASP A 212 -16.50 -5.82 7.31
N ALA A 213 -17.12 -5.71 6.14
CA ALA A 213 -18.42 -5.08 5.96
C ALA A 213 -19.50 -5.86 6.73
N THR A 214 -20.34 -5.13 7.47
CA THR A 214 -21.50 -5.72 8.17
C THR A 214 -22.76 -5.76 7.30
N SER A 215 -22.77 -4.99 6.21
CA SER A 215 -23.80 -4.96 5.17
C SER A 215 -23.47 -5.93 4.03
N ASN A 216 -24.49 -6.49 3.38
CA ASN A 216 -24.34 -7.29 2.16
C ASN A 216 -24.51 -6.47 0.87
N GLU A 217 -24.53 -5.14 0.96
CA GLU A 217 -24.83 -4.26 -0.18
C GLU A 217 -23.93 -4.47 -1.38
N TRP A 218 -22.61 -4.65 -1.18
CA TRP A 218 -21.70 -4.92 -2.30
C TRP A 218 -22.09 -6.19 -3.06
N PHE A 219 -22.40 -7.29 -2.37
CA PHE A 219 -22.84 -8.53 -3.00
C PHE A 219 -24.15 -8.34 -3.75
N ASP A 220 -25.08 -7.62 -3.15
CA ASP A 220 -26.38 -7.36 -3.75
C ASP A 220 -26.31 -6.42 -4.96
N VAL A 221 -25.28 -5.57 -5.07
CA VAL A 221 -25.06 -4.69 -6.22
C VAL A 221 -24.22 -5.38 -7.30
N PHE A 222 -23.12 -6.04 -6.96
CA PHE A 222 -22.11 -6.50 -7.94
C PHE A 222 -22.12 -8.01 -8.22
N ASP A 223 -22.53 -8.83 -7.25
CA ASP A 223 -22.52 -10.31 -7.36
C ASP A 223 -23.92 -10.91 -7.60
N ASN A 224 -24.97 -10.10 -7.40
CA ASN A 224 -26.34 -10.49 -7.71
C ASN A 224 -26.67 -10.23 -9.18
N ALA A 225 -26.82 -11.30 -9.96
CA ALA A 225 -27.19 -11.23 -11.38
C ALA A 225 -28.57 -10.58 -11.65
N ALA A 226 -29.40 -10.36 -10.63
CA ALA A 226 -30.68 -9.65 -10.76
C ALA A 226 -30.58 -8.14 -10.49
N ASP A 227 -29.43 -7.64 -10.01
CA ASP A 227 -29.26 -6.20 -9.82
C ASP A 227 -28.98 -5.52 -11.16
N PRO A 228 -29.78 -4.51 -11.55
CA PRO A 228 -29.65 -3.90 -12.86
C PRO A 228 -28.31 -3.14 -13.10
N PHE A 229 -27.64 -2.67 -12.05
CA PHE A 229 -26.32 -2.05 -12.17
C PHE A 229 -25.24 -3.12 -12.29
N GLY A 230 -25.24 -4.11 -11.38
CA GLY A 230 -24.31 -5.24 -11.42
C GLY A 230 -24.42 -6.10 -12.68
N GLU A 231 -25.59 -6.19 -13.29
CA GLU A 231 -25.76 -6.88 -14.58
C GLU A 231 -24.89 -6.22 -15.69
N LEU A 232 -24.73 -4.89 -15.64
CA LEU A 232 -24.07 -4.10 -16.67
C LEU A 232 -22.65 -3.67 -16.32
N PHE A 233 -22.31 -3.54 -15.04
CA PHE A 233 -21.02 -3.04 -14.59
C PHE A 233 -20.32 -4.04 -13.67
N ALA A 234 -19.01 -4.19 -13.86
CA ALA A 234 -18.15 -5.00 -13.01
C ALA A 234 -17.28 -4.10 -12.15
N ASP A 235 -17.14 -4.46 -10.87
CA ASP A 235 -16.10 -3.93 -9.99
C ASP A 235 -14.73 -4.39 -10.50
N SER A 236 -13.92 -3.45 -11.01
CA SER A 236 -12.64 -3.78 -11.63
C SER A 236 -11.59 -4.24 -10.61
N TRP A 237 -11.74 -3.91 -9.32
CA TRP A 237 -10.78 -4.31 -8.30
C TRP A 237 -10.83 -5.83 -8.07
N ILE A 238 -12.01 -6.44 -8.14
CA ILE A 238 -12.15 -7.90 -8.04
C ILE A 238 -11.38 -8.62 -9.15
N GLU A 239 -11.22 -8.00 -10.31
CA GLU A 239 -10.44 -8.57 -11.42
C GLU A 239 -8.92 -8.51 -11.17
N MET A 240 -8.47 -7.85 -10.09
CA MET A 240 -7.09 -7.90 -9.58
C MET A 240 -6.83 -9.14 -8.70
N ARG A 241 -7.85 -9.93 -8.37
CA ARG A 241 -7.67 -11.19 -7.63
C ARG A 241 -7.02 -12.24 -8.53
N PRO A 242 -5.99 -12.98 -8.07
CA PRO A 242 -5.34 -14.04 -8.85
C PRO A 242 -6.28 -15.19 -9.24
N PRO A 243 -5.96 -15.98 -10.29
CA PRO A 243 -6.78 -17.11 -10.70
C PRO A 243 -6.84 -18.18 -9.60
N GLY A 244 -8.05 -18.67 -9.32
CA GLY A 244 -8.29 -19.75 -8.36
C GLY A 244 -8.17 -19.37 -6.89
N ALA A 245 -7.89 -18.10 -6.56
CA ALA A 245 -7.92 -17.61 -5.19
C ALA A 245 -9.38 -17.49 -4.71
N SER A 246 -9.73 -18.21 -3.63
CA SER A 246 -11.04 -18.10 -2.97
C SER A 246 -11.14 -16.89 -2.04
N ASP A 247 -9.99 -16.43 -1.55
CA ASP A 247 -9.88 -15.43 -0.50
C ASP A 247 -9.60 -14.06 -1.12
N ASP A 248 -10.15 -13.01 -0.51
CA ASP A 248 -9.85 -11.63 -0.90
C ASP A 248 -8.48 -11.23 -0.36
N LEU A 249 -7.43 -11.61 -1.09
CA LEU A 249 -6.04 -11.44 -0.63
C LEU A 249 -5.66 -9.96 -0.52
N ASP A 250 -6.12 -9.13 -1.44
CA ASP A 250 -5.96 -7.67 -1.41
C ASP A 250 -7.35 -7.01 -1.53
N PRO A 251 -7.94 -6.56 -0.41
CA PRO A 251 -9.28 -6.01 -0.39
C PRO A 251 -9.38 -4.60 -0.98
N GLY A 252 -8.26 -3.96 -1.37
CA GLY A 252 -8.29 -2.65 -2.03
C GLY A 252 -8.88 -1.53 -1.19
N LEU A 253 -8.47 -1.44 0.08
CA LEU A 253 -8.99 -0.44 1.00
C LEU A 253 -8.61 0.97 0.50
N THR A 254 -9.60 1.85 0.39
CA THR A 254 -9.49 3.21 -0.15
C THR A 254 -9.93 4.29 0.84
N ASN A 255 -10.36 3.92 2.05
CA ASN A 255 -10.76 4.87 3.09
C ASN A 255 -10.19 4.43 4.45
N ARG A 256 -9.93 5.40 5.33
CA ARG A 256 -9.66 5.21 6.75
C ARG A 256 -10.67 6.00 7.57
N ASP A 257 -11.54 5.28 8.27
CA ASP A 257 -12.52 5.88 9.16
C ASP A 257 -11.82 6.72 10.23
N ARG A 258 -12.12 8.02 10.28
CA ARG A 258 -11.41 8.96 11.16
C ARG A 258 -11.54 8.63 12.64
N ARG A 259 -12.68 8.06 13.07
CA ARG A 259 -12.97 7.81 14.49
C ARG A 259 -12.33 6.52 14.99
N THR A 260 -12.41 5.47 14.20
CA THR A 260 -12.00 4.10 14.55
C THR A 260 -10.63 3.74 13.99
N GLN A 261 -10.16 4.49 12.99
CA GLN A 261 -8.97 4.22 12.18
C GLN A 261 -9.04 2.90 11.41
N ALA A 262 -10.23 2.29 11.30
CA ALA A 262 -10.46 1.11 10.49
C ALA A 262 -10.37 1.48 9.01
N GLU A 263 -9.69 0.65 8.22
CA GLU A 263 -9.58 0.83 6.78
C GLU A 263 -10.75 0.12 6.08
N GLN A 264 -11.30 0.75 5.04
CA GLN A 264 -12.52 0.33 4.34
C GLN A 264 -12.34 0.48 2.83
N ARG A 265 -13.14 -0.24 2.03
CA ARG A 265 -13.20 -0.02 0.57
C ARG A 265 -14.51 0.65 0.18
N LEU A 266 -14.43 1.90 -0.27
CA LEU A 266 -15.58 2.76 -0.63
C LEU A 266 -15.50 3.35 -2.05
N ASP A 267 -14.29 3.42 -2.61
CA ASP A 267 -14.04 4.02 -3.92
C ASP A 267 -13.90 2.93 -4.99
N TYR A 268 -14.48 3.17 -6.16
CA TYR A 268 -14.57 2.17 -7.22
C TYR A 268 -14.23 2.74 -8.59
N ILE A 269 -13.70 1.87 -9.44
CA ILE A 269 -13.67 2.04 -10.89
C ILE A 269 -14.37 0.82 -11.49
N CYS A 270 -15.56 1.02 -12.02
CA CYS A 270 -16.44 -0.01 -12.55
C CYS A 270 -16.42 0.02 -14.08
N ARG A 271 -16.09 -1.10 -14.71
CA ARG A 271 -16.14 -1.22 -16.18
C ARG A 271 -17.48 -1.73 -16.66
N PHE A 272 -17.90 -1.31 -17.84
CA PHE A 272 -19.03 -1.94 -18.51
C PHE A 272 -18.72 -3.40 -18.90
N LYS A 273 -19.65 -4.30 -18.62
CA LYS A 273 -19.62 -5.71 -19.02
C LYS A 273 -19.99 -5.79 -20.49
N THR A 274 -18.99 -5.82 -21.36
CA THR A 274 -19.23 -5.90 -22.81
C THR A 274 -20.03 -7.16 -23.16
N ILE A 275 -21.20 -6.97 -23.78
CA ILE A 275 -22.12 -8.05 -24.17
C ILE A 275 -21.67 -8.72 -25.49
N ASP A 276 -21.01 -7.97 -26.38
CA ASP A 276 -20.39 -8.44 -27.63
C ASP A 276 -19.32 -7.44 -28.13
N GLY A 277 -18.02 -7.79 -28.13
CA GLY A 277 -16.96 -6.99 -28.78
C GLY A 277 -15.69 -6.73 -27.97
N ILE A 278 -15.01 -5.63 -28.33
CA ILE A 278 -13.78 -5.12 -27.69
C ILE A 278 -14.16 -4.60 -26.29
N ASP A 279 -13.51 -5.14 -25.26
CA ASP A 279 -13.79 -4.86 -23.84
C ASP A 279 -12.67 -3.97 -23.27
N LEU A 280 -13.01 -2.92 -22.54
CA LEU A 280 -12.04 -2.14 -21.77
C LEU A 280 -11.94 -2.69 -20.37
N VAL A 281 -10.70 -2.92 -19.92
CA VAL A 281 -10.44 -3.53 -18.62
C VAL A 281 -9.28 -2.84 -17.94
N ALA A 282 -9.28 -2.84 -16.61
CA ALA A 282 -8.10 -2.43 -15.87
C ALA A 282 -7.02 -3.51 -16.03
N HIS A 283 -5.93 -3.19 -16.73
CA HIS A 283 -4.74 -4.04 -16.81
C HIS A 283 -3.97 -4.07 -15.49
N HIS A 284 -4.10 -3.00 -14.70
CA HIS A 284 -3.55 -2.86 -13.36
C HIS A 284 -4.33 -1.79 -12.61
N MET A 285 -4.54 -1.99 -11.31
CA MET A 285 -5.06 -0.97 -10.39
C MET A 285 -4.14 -0.79 -9.20
N ARG A 286 -4.11 0.42 -8.63
CA ARG A 286 -3.32 0.74 -7.44
C ARG A 286 -4.04 1.73 -6.54
N VAL A 287 -3.81 1.61 -5.24
CA VAL A 287 -4.21 2.57 -4.21
C VAL A 287 -2.99 3.37 -3.75
N GLY A 288 -3.06 4.69 -3.90
CA GLY A 288 -1.98 5.64 -3.59
C GLY A 288 -2.43 6.81 -2.70
N HIS A 289 -1.55 7.80 -2.51
CA HIS A 289 -1.86 9.08 -1.85
C HIS A 289 -2.57 8.94 -0.50
N ARG A 290 -1.97 8.19 0.42
CA ARG A 290 -2.62 7.76 1.67
C ARG A 290 -2.60 8.77 2.83
N ASP A 291 -1.92 9.91 2.64
CA ASP A 291 -1.59 10.82 3.73
C ASP A 291 -2.34 12.16 3.67
N THR A 292 -2.94 12.51 2.53
CA THR A 292 -3.51 13.86 2.31
C THR A 292 -5.03 13.94 2.52
N SER A 293 -5.71 12.80 2.59
CA SER A 293 -7.17 12.70 2.80
C SER A 293 -7.46 11.49 3.70
N ASP A 294 -8.68 11.39 4.22
CA ASP A 294 -9.13 10.15 4.85
C ASP A 294 -9.50 9.06 3.84
N HIS A 295 -9.63 9.42 2.55
CA HIS A 295 -9.57 8.49 1.44
C HIS A 295 -8.17 8.37 0.85
N TYR A 296 -7.97 7.33 0.06
CA TYR A 296 -6.78 7.03 -0.72
C TYR A 296 -7.16 7.09 -2.19
N ALA A 297 -6.30 7.68 -3.01
CA ALA A 297 -6.56 7.75 -4.45
C ALA A 297 -6.57 6.34 -5.06
N LEU A 298 -7.61 6.03 -5.82
CA LEU A 298 -7.73 4.79 -6.58
C LEU A 298 -7.42 5.06 -8.05
N GLU A 299 -6.44 4.35 -8.60
CA GLU A 299 -6.02 4.48 -9.99
C GLU A 299 -6.16 3.18 -10.75
N ALA A 300 -6.57 3.27 -12.03
CA ALA A 300 -6.60 2.17 -12.98
C ALA A 300 -5.86 2.53 -14.27
N ILE A 301 -5.07 1.59 -14.78
CA ILE A 301 -4.55 1.60 -16.15
C ILE A 301 -5.52 0.80 -17.01
N ILE A 302 -6.37 1.49 -17.77
CA ILE A 302 -7.46 0.92 -18.56
C ILE A 302 -7.01 0.77 -20.02
N GLN A 303 -7.19 -0.42 -20.57
CA GLN A 303 -6.83 -0.75 -21.96
C GLN A 303 -7.76 -1.83 -22.53
N LEU A 304 -7.71 -2.04 -23.85
CA LEU A 304 -8.38 -3.16 -24.50
C LEU A 304 -7.93 -4.49 -23.89
N ARG A 305 -8.90 -5.34 -23.54
CA ARG A 305 -8.66 -6.70 -23.03
C ARG A 305 -7.76 -7.49 -23.98
N ASP A 306 -6.75 -8.11 -23.40
CA ASP A 306 -5.78 -8.99 -24.07
C ASP A 306 -5.58 -10.28 -23.25
N GLY A 307 -4.82 -11.24 -23.79
CA GLY A 307 -4.45 -12.47 -23.09
C GLY A 307 -3.65 -12.16 -21.82
N HIS A 308 -4.08 -12.73 -20.69
CA HIS A 308 -3.39 -12.62 -19.41
C HIS A 308 -3.14 -11.18 -18.93
N CYS A 309 -3.95 -10.21 -19.38
CA CYS A 309 -3.70 -8.79 -19.16
C CYS A 309 -4.12 -8.26 -17.79
N GLN A 310 -4.82 -9.08 -17.00
CA GLN A 310 -5.24 -8.79 -15.63
C GLN A 310 -4.73 -9.87 -14.68
N PRO A 311 -4.50 -9.56 -13.39
CA PRO A 311 -4.15 -10.56 -12.39
C PRO A 311 -5.08 -11.77 -12.35
N SER A 312 -6.41 -11.60 -12.48
CA SER A 312 -7.39 -12.70 -12.53
C SER A 312 -7.27 -13.64 -13.72
N SER A 313 -6.59 -13.18 -14.77
CA SER A 313 -6.31 -13.95 -15.97
C SER A 313 -4.85 -14.39 -16.06
N ALA A 314 -4.03 -14.14 -15.02
CA ALA A 314 -2.60 -14.40 -15.04
C ALA A 314 -2.25 -15.86 -15.39
N VAL A 315 -1.08 -16.07 -16.00
CA VAL A 315 -0.54 -17.41 -16.24
C VAL A 315 -0.16 -18.03 -14.90
N ASP A 316 -0.88 -19.09 -14.50
CA ASP A 316 -0.52 -19.90 -13.34
C ASP A 316 0.73 -20.74 -13.67
N ILE A 317 1.83 -20.50 -12.95
CA ILE A 317 3.10 -21.20 -13.19
C ILE A 317 3.01 -22.71 -12.90
N ASP A 318 2.10 -23.15 -12.02
CA ASP A 318 1.94 -24.56 -11.70
C ASP A 318 1.21 -25.30 -12.83
N VAL A 319 0.29 -24.61 -13.50
CA VAL A 319 -0.39 -25.12 -14.70
C VAL A 319 0.57 -25.16 -15.89
N ALA A 320 1.44 -24.15 -16.02
CA ALA A 320 2.50 -24.15 -17.04
C ALA A 320 3.53 -25.28 -16.81
N GLY A 321 3.80 -25.61 -15.55
CA GLY A 321 4.70 -26.68 -15.14
C GLY A 321 6.17 -26.28 -15.16
N THR A 322 6.99 -27.08 -14.49
CA THR A 322 8.45 -26.89 -14.43
C THR A 322 9.11 -27.33 -15.73
N VAL A 323 10.08 -26.55 -16.20
CA VAL A 323 10.89 -26.87 -17.39
C VAL A 323 12.25 -27.48 -17.03
N ALA A 324 12.73 -27.24 -15.81
CA ALA A 324 13.98 -27.81 -15.29
C ALA A 324 13.97 -27.89 -13.75
N GLY A 325 14.94 -28.60 -13.19
CA GLY A 325 15.04 -28.83 -11.74
C GLY A 325 14.19 -30.00 -11.21
N THR A 326 13.43 -30.69 -12.06
CA THR A 326 12.67 -31.87 -11.65
C THR A 326 13.61 -33.06 -11.43
N SER A 327 13.57 -33.62 -10.23
CA SER A 327 14.32 -34.83 -9.89
C SER A 327 13.47 -36.09 -10.06
N GLY A 328 14.07 -37.13 -10.66
CA GLY A 328 13.47 -38.46 -10.68
C GLY A 328 13.53 -39.12 -9.29
N SER A 329 12.79 -40.21 -9.09
CA SER A 329 12.86 -40.97 -7.83
C SER A 329 14.32 -41.35 -7.49
N GLY A 330 14.75 -41.00 -6.26
CA GLY A 330 16.11 -41.25 -5.77
C GLY A 330 17.19 -40.29 -6.28
N GLN A 331 16.82 -39.25 -7.04
CA GLN A 331 17.73 -38.15 -7.39
C GLN A 331 17.57 -37.00 -6.38
N PRO A 332 18.61 -36.17 -6.16
CA PRO A 332 18.51 -35.00 -5.31
C PRO A 332 17.44 -34.02 -5.80
N ARG A 333 16.68 -33.44 -4.88
CA ARG A 333 15.76 -32.34 -5.16
C ARG A 333 16.55 -31.04 -5.28
N THR A 334 16.21 -30.20 -6.24
CA THR A 334 16.91 -28.95 -6.54
C THR A 334 15.92 -27.81 -6.74
N SER A 335 16.43 -26.58 -6.81
CA SER A 335 15.65 -25.42 -7.26
C SER A 335 14.94 -25.69 -8.59
N LEU A 336 13.79 -25.04 -8.79
CA LEU A 336 12.88 -25.31 -9.92
C LEU A 336 12.82 -24.11 -10.85
N ALA A 337 12.83 -24.36 -12.16
CA ALA A 337 12.65 -23.31 -13.17
C ALA A 337 11.32 -23.46 -13.90
N TYR A 338 10.62 -22.35 -14.06
CA TYR A 338 9.38 -22.20 -14.84
C TYR A 338 9.61 -21.17 -15.93
N VAL A 339 8.86 -21.27 -17.03
CA VAL A 339 8.96 -20.34 -18.15
C VAL A 339 7.58 -19.80 -18.48
N VAL A 340 7.47 -18.48 -18.54
CA VAL A 340 6.29 -17.76 -19.02
C VAL A 340 6.69 -16.98 -20.27
N MET A 341 5.89 -17.10 -21.33
CA MET A 341 6.09 -16.38 -22.58
C MET A 341 4.97 -15.36 -22.73
N PRO A 342 5.15 -14.11 -22.25
CA PRO A 342 4.14 -13.08 -22.45
C PRO A 342 3.94 -12.78 -23.94
N ASP A 343 2.68 -12.65 -24.34
CA ASP A 343 2.26 -12.16 -25.65
C ASP A 343 1.39 -10.92 -25.41
N ILE A 344 1.94 -9.74 -25.68
CA ILE A 344 1.30 -8.44 -25.42
C ILE A 344 0.92 -7.86 -26.78
N ALA A 345 -0.36 -7.96 -27.13
CA ALA A 345 -0.88 -7.61 -28.44
C ALA A 345 -1.27 -6.12 -28.56
N VAL A 346 -1.37 -5.40 -27.44
CA VAL A 346 -1.84 -4.00 -27.39
C VAL A 346 -0.78 -3.04 -26.85
N ASP A 347 -0.73 -1.82 -27.39
CA ASP A 347 0.23 -0.81 -26.93
C ASP A 347 0.05 -0.53 -25.43
N ALA A 348 1.17 -0.52 -24.72
CA ALA A 348 1.32 -0.43 -23.27
C ALA A 348 0.44 -1.44 -22.52
N GLY A 349 0.13 -2.57 -23.17
CA GLY A 349 -0.48 -3.72 -22.56
C GLY A 349 0.40 -4.34 -21.48
N ARG A 350 -0.20 -5.28 -20.75
CA ARG A 350 0.47 -6.03 -19.69
C ARG A 350 0.16 -7.50 -19.90
N SER A 351 1.05 -8.34 -19.38
CA SER A 351 0.80 -9.77 -19.17
C SER A 351 1.14 -10.07 -17.72
N TRP A 352 0.37 -10.94 -17.07
CA TRP A 352 0.57 -11.32 -15.68
C TRP A 352 0.92 -12.79 -15.54
N ALA A 353 1.77 -13.10 -14.55
CA ALA A 353 1.99 -14.45 -14.06
C ALA A 353 1.63 -14.56 -12.57
N TRP A 354 1.09 -15.71 -12.18
CA TRP A 354 0.65 -16.02 -10.84
C TRP A 354 1.51 -17.12 -10.22
N ILE A 355 2.01 -16.87 -9.01
CA ILE A 355 2.81 -17.79 -8.23
C ILE A 355 2.04 -18.08 -6.94
N PRO A 356 1.37 -19.25 -6.83
CA PRO A 356 0.40 -19.51 -5.76
C PRO A 356 1.01 -19.78 -4.39
N ARG A 357 2.33 -19.69 -4.25
CA ARG A 357 3.04 -20.02 -3.01
C ARG A 357 4.09 -18.97 -2.65
N PRO A 358 4.26 -18.66 -1.35
CA PRO A 358 5.33 -17.79 -0.88
C PRO A 358 6.70 -18.42 -1.09
N GLY A 359 7.75 -17.61 -1.10
CA GLY A 359 9.10 -18.11 -1.32
C GLY A 359 10.13 -17.03 -1.61
N THR A 360 11.30 -17.49 -2.02
CA THR A 360 12.36 -16.68 -2.62
C THR A 360 12.44 -17.06 -4.08
N TYR A 361 12.39 -16.07 -4.97
CA TYR A 361 12.35 -16.29 -6.41
C TYR A 361 13.29 -15.33 -7.12
N THR A 362 14.00 -15.81 -8.14
CA THR A 362 14.69 -14.95 -9.10
C THR A 362 13.93 -14.93 -10.43
N PHE A 363 13.80 -13.74 -11.01
CA PHE A 363 13.21 -13.52 -12.32
C PHE A 363 14.28 -13.07 -13.31
N HIS A 364 14.54 -13.91 -14.32
CA HIS A 364 15.33 -13.52 -15.49
C HIS A 364 14.36 -13.28 -16.64
N HIS A 365 14.50 -12.18 -17.37
CA HIS A 365 13.55 -11.84 -18.42
C HIS A 365 14.24 -11.28 -19.65
N SER A 366 13.52 -11.23 -20.76
CA SER A 366 14.01 -10.60 -21.97
C SER A 366 14.34 -9.12 -21.74
N PRO A 367 15.42 -8.57 -22.35
CA PRO A 367 15.80 -7.17 -22.18
C PRO A 367 14.74 -6.17 -22.67
N SER A 368 13.82 -6.62 -23.54
CA SER A 368 12.67 -5.85 -24.03
C SER A 368 11.55 -5.69 -23.00
N LEU A 369 11.57 -6.45 -21.91
CA LEU A 369 10.54 -6.42 -20.87
C LEU A 369 10.96 -5.56 -19.67
N LEU A 370 9.95 -5.01 -19.00
CA LEU A 370 9.98 -4.53 -17.63
C LEU A 370 9.13 -5.48 -16.80
N VAL A 371 9.68 -5.88 -15.66
CA VAL A 371 9.05 -6.84 -14.76
C VAL A 371 8.92 -6.21 -13.38
N ASP A 372 7.67 -6.12 -12.93
CA ASP A 372 7.31 -5.65 -11.59
C ASP A 372 6.70 -6.83 -10.82
N VAL A 373 7.16 -7.06 -9.60
CA VAL A 373 6.72 -8.18 -8.75
C VAL A 373 5.91 -7.63 -7.59
N TYR A 374 4.75 -8.20 -7.31
CA TYR A 374 3.82 -7.75 -6.28
C TYR A 374 3.52 -8.87 -5.31
N ALA A 375 3.25 -8.51 -4.06
CA ALA A 375 2.57 -9.42 -3.16
C ALA A 375 1.12 -9.60 -3.63
N ALA A 376 0.58 -10.80 -3.55
CA ALA A 376 -0.85 -11.03 -3.84
C ALA A 376 -1.78 -10.27 -2.90
N THR A 377 -1.25 -9.80 -1.76
CA THR A 377 -1.95 -9.04 -0.73
C THR A 377 -1.73 -7.53 -0.82
N ASP A 378 -0.92 -7.06 -1.79
CA ASP A 378 -0.72 -5.65 -2.10
C ASP A 378 -0.30 -5.53 -3.57
N VAL A 379 -1.29 -5.38 -4.45
CA VAL A 379 -1.06 -5.16 -5.90
C VAL A 379 -0.77 -3.69 -6.23
N SER A 380 -0.81 -2.81 -5.23
CA SER A 380 -0.57 -1.38 -5.41
C SER A 380 0.92 -1.06 -5.38
N ARG A 381 1.71 -1.82 -4.62
CA ARG A 381 3.14 -1.55 -4.38
C ARG A 381 4.02 -2.72 -4.85
N PRO A 382 4.90 -2.50 -5.84
CA PRO A 382 5.85 -3.53 -6.23
C PRO A 382 6.81 -3.81 -5.07
N LEU A 383 7.19 -5.07 -4.92
CA LEU A 383 8.21 -5.52 -3.98
C LEU A 383 9.56 -4.91 -4.35
N THR A 384 10.33 -4.56 -3.33
CA THR A 384 11.72 -4.17 -3.50
C THR A 384 12.57 -5.39 -3.84
N ARG A 385 13.42 -5.25 -4.86
CA ARG A 385 14.40 -6.28 -5.20
C ARG A 385 15.34 -6.51 -4.01
N LEU A 386 15.47 -7.77 -3.60
CA LEU A 386 16.38 -8.19 -2.55
C LEU A 386 17.82 -8.31 -3.06
N ASP A 387 18.00 -8.99 -4.19
CA ASP A 387 19.33 -9.20 -4.77
C ASP A 387 19.29 -9.49 -6.28
N ARG A 388 20.43 -9.85 -6.86
CA ARG A 388 20.59 -10.35 -8.22
C ARG A 388 21.22 -11.74 -8.25
N LEU A 389 21.02 -12.43 -9.36
CA LEU A 389 21.64 -13.73 -9.61
C LEU A 389 21.96 -13.85 -11.10
N SER A 390 23.21 -14.12 -11.43
CA SER A 390 23.66 -14.34 -12.81
C SER A 390 23.20 -15.71 -13.31
N THR A 391 22.90 -15.82 -14.62
CA THR A 391 22.60 -17.11 -15.25
C THR A 391 23.78 -18.08 -15.20
N SER A 392 25.03 -17.60 -15.05
CA SER A 392 26.18 -18.49 -14.87
C SER A 392 26.25 -19.14 -13.49
N ASP A 393 25.59 -18.54 -12.50
CA ASP A 393 25.67 -18.96 -11.09
C ASP A 393 24.50 -19.87 -10.68
N VAL A 394 23.49 -20.04 -11.53
CA VAL A 394 22.36 -20.92 -11.22
C VAL A 394 22.80 -22.40 -11.15
N PRO A 395 22.15 -23.23 -10.31
CA PRO A 395 22.50 -24.64 -10.15
C PRO A 395 22.47 -25.41 -11.47
N ALA A 396 23.36 -26.40 -11.61
CA ALA A 396 23.47 -27.23 -12.82
C ALA A 396 22.15 -27.91 -13.23
N ALA A 397 21.28 -28.22 -12.26
CA ALA A 397 19.99 -28.84 -12.49
C ALA A 397 18.98 -27.95 -13.24
N VAL A 398 19.13 -26.62 -13.17
CA VAL A 398 18.26 -25.65 -13.87
C VAL A 398 18.93 -24.99 -15.08
N GLN A 399 20.25 -25.14 -15.25
CA GLN A 399 21.00 -24.65 -16.43
C GLN A 399 20.43 -25.12 -17.78
N GLY A 400 19.66 -26.22 -17.81
CA GLY A 400 18.93 -26.64 -19.00
C GLY A 400 17.95 -25.59 -19.53
N ALA A 401 17.19 -24.94 -18.64
CA ALA A 401 16.21 -23.91 -19.01
C ALA A 401 16.91 -22.69 -19.63
N TYR A 402 18.01 -22.25 -19.05
CA TYR A 402 18.75 -21.08 -19.55
C TYR A 402 19.42 -21.34 -20.91
N ARG A 403 19.91 -22.55 -21.16
CA ARG A 403 20.48 -22.92 -22.47
C ARG A 403 19.46 -22.93 -23.60
N GLU A 404 18.19 -23.21 -23.32
CA GLU A 404 17.12 -23.15 -24.31
C GLU A 404 16.86 -21.70 -24.76
N PHE A 405 17.02 -20.75 -23.84
CA PHE A 405 16.75 -19.32 -24.04
C PHE A 405 18.04 -18.46 -24.09
N ASP A 406 19.17 -19.08 -24.41
CA ASP A 406 20.47 -18.41 -24.42
C ASP A 406 20.47 -17.19 -25.36
N GLY A 407 20.95 -16.06 -24.85
CA GLY A 407 20.94 -14.76 -25.54
C GLY A 407 19.57 -14.09 -25.68
N THR A 408 18.50 -14.65 -25.11
CA THR A 408 17.13 -14.06 -25.15
C THR A 408 16.66 -13.47 -23.82
N VAL A 409 17.35 -13.78 -22.73
CA VAL A 409 17.14 -13.22 -21.38
C VAL A 409 18.38 -12.48 -20.91
N ASP A 410 18.20 -11.49 -20.05
CA ASP A 410 19.31 -10.81 -19.38
C ASP A 410 20.09 -11.79 -18.49
N ASP A 411 21.42 -11.61 -18.41
CA ASP A 411 22.27 -12.45 -17.56
C ASP A 411 21.93 -12.28 -16.07
N GLU A 412 21.63 -11.05 -15.67
CA GLU A 412 21.33 -10.69 -14.28
C GLU A 412 19.82 -10.76 -14.03
N GLY A 413 19.39 -11.74 -13.24
CA GLY A 413 18.02 -11.84 -12.75
C GLY A 413 17.81 -11.03 -11.47
N SER A 414 16.56 -10.69 -11.16
CA SER A 414 16.21 -9.97 -9.92
C SER A 414 15.55 -10.92 -8.91
N THR A 415 16.12 -10.99 -7.71
CA THR A 415 15.67 -11.87 -6.62
C THR A 415 14.73 -11.11 -5.68
N TYR A 416 13.60 -11.73 -5.34
CA TYR A 416 12.59 -11.20 -4.44
C TYR A 416 12.22 -12.25 -3.39
N VAL A 417 11.72 -11.77 -2.27
CA VAL A 417 11.18 -12.60 -1.19
C VAL A 417 9.79 -12.11 -0.83
N ASN A 418 8.84 -13.02 -0.73
CA ASN A 418 7.54 -12.73 -0.15
C ASN A 418 7.00 -13.92 0.61
N ARG A 419 6.18 -13.63 1.63
CA ARG A 419 5.55 -14.63 2.50
C ARG A 419 4.05 -14.77 2.27
N SER A 420 3.55 -14.05 1.29
CA SER A 420 2.31 -14.35 0.59
C SER A 420 2.66 -14.84 -0.84
N PRO A 421 1.69 -15.42 -1.56
CA PRO A 421 1.80 -15.63 -3.00
C PRO A 421 2.19 -14.35 -3.77
N LEU A 422 2.62 -14.49 -5.03
CA LEU A 422 3.15 -13.39 -5.85
C LEU A 422 2.38 -13.23 -7.15
N LEU A 423 2.23 -11.98 -7.57
CA LEU A 423 1.83 -11.60 -8.93
C LEU A 423 3.01 -10.94 -9.62
N VAL A 424 3.22 -11.26 -10.89
CA VAL A 424 4.32 -10.70 -11.69
C VAL A 424 3.73 -10.03 -12.91
N SER A 425 3.87 -8.70 -12.99
CA SER A 425 3.46 -7.93 -14.16
C SER A 425 4.63 -7.82 -15.13
N MET A 426 4.35 -8.05 -16.41
CA MET A 426 5.28 -7.88 -17.51
C MET A 426 4.71 -6.85 -18.49
N ARG A 427 5.55 -5.92 -18.93
CA ARG A 427 5.26 -4.99 -20.02
C ARG A 427 6.48 -4.75 -20.88
N THR A 428 6.30 -4.37 -22.13
CA THR A 428 7.42 -3.96 -22.99
C THR A 428 7.99 -2.62 -22.54
N LYS A 429 9.32 -2.45 -22.59
CA LYS A 429 10.02 -1.20 -22.23
C LYS A 429 9.51 0.00 -23.00
N ASP A 430 9.34 -0.16 -24.32
CA ASP A 430 8.94 0.91 -25.22
C ASP A 430 7.42 1.15 -25.23
N GLY A 431 6.65 0.25 -24.60
CA GLY A 431 5.19 0.27 -24.64
C GLY A 431 4.59 -0.17 -25.97
N ASP A 432 5.37 -0.68 -26.93
CA ASP A 432 4.83 -1.25 -28.17
C ASP A 432 4.40 -2.71 -27.97
N PRO A 433 3.45 -3.24 -28.76
CA PRO A 433 3.10 -4.66 -28.74
C PRO A 433 4.34 -5.53 -28.95
N GLY A 434 4.41 -6.65 -28.25
CA GLY A 434 5.57 -7.52 -28.31
C GLY A 434 5.47 -8.74 -27.42
N SER A 435 6.50 -9.57 -27.52
CA SER A 435 6.64 -10.80 -26.76
C SER A 435 7.98 -10.85 -26.05
N GLY A 436 8.13 -11.80 -25.14
CA GLY A 436 9.43 -12.08 -24.52
C GLY A 436 9.41 -13.40 -23.76
N VAL A 437 10.42 -13.56 -22.91
CA VAL A 437 10.58 -14.71 -22.02
C VAL A 437 10.74 -14.20 -20.60
N LEU A 438 10.06 -14.84 -19.66
CA LEU A 438 10.28 -14.73 -18.22
C LEU A 438 10.62 -16.14 -17.71
N ILE A 439 11.83 -16.30 -17.17
CA ILE A 439 12.23 -17.47 -16.39
C ILE A 439 12.01 -17.14 -14.92
N VAL A 440 11.21 -17.97 -14.25
CA VAL A 440 11.00 -17.91 -12.80
C VAL A 440 11.80 -19.02 -12.16
N LEU A 441 12.78 -18.67 -11.34
CA LEU A 441 13.58 -19.62 -10.55
C LEU A 441 13.09 -19.63 -9.10
N GLU A 442 12.52 -20.74 -8.67
CA GLU A 442 12.11 -20.98 -7.29
C GLU A 442 13.29 -21.53 -6.48
N HIS A 443 13.68 -20.80 -5.43
CA HIS A 443 14.83 -21.15 -4.59
C HIS A 443 14.45 -22.23 -3.57
N LEU A 444 15.13 -23.38 -3.63
CA LEU A 444 15.02 -24.42 -2.60
C LEU A 444 16.23 -24.45 -1.65
N GLY A 445 17.17 -23.50 -1.74
CA GLY A 445 18.35 -23.49 -0.87
C GLY A 445 19.31 -24.66 -1.11
N ASP A 446 19.23 -25.30 -2.28
CA ASP A 446 20.10 -26.42 -2.68
C ASP A 446 21.52 -25.99 -3.08
N SER A 447 21.78 -24.69 -3.10
CA SER A 447 23.10 -24.11 -3.27
C SER A 447 23.16 -22.76 -2.57
N ARG A 448 24.38 -22.24 -2.37
CA ARG A 448 24.58 -20.88 -1.86
C ARG A 448 23.95 -19.82 -2.78
N ALA A 449 24.00 -20.01 -4.09
CA ALA A 449 23.45 -19.07 -5.07
C ALA A 449 21.90 -18.99 -5.02
N THR A 450 21.26 -20.13 -4.71
CA THR A 450 19.81 -20.26 -4.55
C THR A 450 19.40 -20.27 -3.08
N ALA A 451 20.18 -19.63 -2.21
CA ALA A 451 19.85 -19.54 -0.79
C ALA A 451 18.47 -18.90 -0.58
N ILE A 452 17.73 -19.41 0.40
CA ILE A 452 16.41 -18.90 0.76
C ILE A 452 16.61 -17.69 1.66
N ALA A 453 16.01 -16.56 1.29
CA ALA A 453 16.05 -15.37 2.14
C ALA A 453 15.30 -15.63 3.45
N LEU A 454 15.93 -15.42 4.59
CA LEU A 454 15.34 -15.64 5.91
C LEU A 454 14.87 -14.28 6.45
N PRO A 455 13.54 -14.03 6.53
CA PRO A 455 13.02 -12.77 7.07
C PRO A 455 13.10 -12.76 8.61
N PRO A 456 13.09 -11.57 9.23
CA PRO A 456 13.18 -11.45 10.67
C PRO A 456 11.95 -12.05 11.36
N HIS A 457 12.18 -12.77 12.45
CA HIS A 457 11.17 -13.33 13.38
C HIS A 457 10.16 -14.31 12.80
N ARG A 458 10.37 -14.84 11.59
CA ARG A 458 9.47 -15.85 11.02
C ARG A 458 10.11 -17.23 11.00
N ASP A 459 9.29 -18.22 11.30
CA ASP A 459 9.61 -19.62 11.15
C ASP A 459 9.51 -20.00 9.68
N LEU A 460 10.58 -20.58 9.15
CA LEU A 460 10.59 -21.17 7.82
C LEU A 460 10.88 -22.66 7.92
N PRO A 461 10.06 -23.52 7.27
CA PRO A 461 10.41 -24.91 7.07
C PRO A 461 11.70 -25.02 6.25
N VAL A 462 12.61 -25.87 6.70
CA VAL A 462 13.79 -26.22 5.91
C VAL A 462 13.34 -27.21 4.83
N PRO A 463 13.65 -26.96 3.53
CA PRO A 463 13.03 -27.67 2.41
C PRO A 463 13.63 -29.06 2.14
N PHE A 464 14.06 -29.77 3.18
CA PHE A 464 14.56 -31.12 3.06
C PHE A 464 13.46 -32.08 2.57
N PRO A 465 13.65 -32.75 1.42
CA PRO A 465 12.69 -33.74 0.96
C PRO A 465 12.80 -35.03 1.81
N PRO A 466 11.68 -35.73 2.06
CA PRO A 466 11.71 -37.05 2.68
C PRO A 466 12.42 -38.08 1.78
N ASP A 467 13.33 -38.87 2.35
CA ASP A 467 14.02 -39.99 1.71
C ASP A 467 14.80 -39.62 0.43
N GLN A 468 15.14 -38.34 0.26
CA GLN A 468 15.91 -37.81 -0.86
C GLN A 468 16.85 -36.73 -0.34
N ARG A 469 17.93 -36.43 -1.06
CA ARG A 469 18.81 -35.32 -0.72
C ARG A 469 18.30 -34.00 -1.26
N LEU A 470 18.64 -32.89 -0.60
CA LEU A 470 18.54 -31.54 -1.15
C LEU A 470 19.88 -31.14 -1.77
N GLY A 471 19.92 -30.94 -3.10
CA GLY A 471 21.19 -30.74 -3.81
C GLY A 471 22.16 -31.92 -3.64
N ASP A 472 23.39 -31.76 -4.11
CA ASP A 472 24.37 -32.85 -4.12
C ASP A 472 24.91 -33.19 -2.72
N ASP A 473 24.93 -32.21 -1.81
CA ASP A 473 25.56 -32.28 -0.49
C ASP A 473 24.58 -32.39 0.69
N ASP A 474 23.27 -32.37 0.43
CA ASP A 474 22.19 -32.39 1.43
C ASP A 474 22.29 -31.22 2.43
N THR A 475 22.68 -30.05 1.92
CA THR A 475 22.77 -28.80 2.66
C THR A 475 21.68 -27.84 2.20
N ALA A 476 20.91 -27.30 3.15
CA ALA A 476 19.99 -26.20 2.92
C ALA A 476 20.68 -24.87 3.22
N TRP A 477 20.71 -23.96 2.25
CA TRP A 477 21.30 -22.64 2.34
C TRP A 477 20.23 -21.58 2.54
N PHE A 478 20.47 -20.71 3.51
CA PHE A 478 19.66 -19.53 3.81
C PHE A 478 20.54 -18.30 3.79
N ARG A 479 19.91 -17.15 3.54
CA ARG A 479 20.57 -15.85 3.54
C ARG A 479 19.84 -14.89 4.46
N VAL A 480 20.58 -14.21 5.31
CA VAL A 480 20.09 -13.17 6.20
C VAL A 480 20.61 -11.84 5.68
N HIS A 481 19.70 -10.89 5.48
CA HIS A 481 19.99 -9.49 5.25
C HIS A 481 19.64 -8.72 6.52
N PRO A 482 20.62 -8.44 7.40
CA PRO A 482 20.36 -7.70 8.62
C PRO A 482 19.68 -6.37 8.29
N VAL A 483 18.64 -6.03 9.05
CA VAL A 483 17.84 -4.85 8.75
C VAL A 483 18.56 -3.54 9.14
N ALA A 484 18.25 -2.46 8.45
CA ALA A 484 18.78 -1.14 8.77
C ALA A 484 18.24 -0.60 10.11
N THR A 485 19.05 0.20 10.78
CA THR A 485 18.66 1.04 11.92
C THR A 485 19.14 2.46 11.68
N LEU A 486 18.53 3.43 12.33
CA LEU A 486 18.86 4.85 12.15
C LEU A 486 20.35 5.15 12.42
N THR A 487 20.94 4.47 13.40
CA THR A 487 22.35 4.67 13.81
C THR A 487 23.34 3.77 13.07
N GLY A 488 22.87 2.78 12.27
CA GLY A 488 23.74 1.82 11.58
C GLY A 488 24.55 0.89 12.50
N THR A 489 24.19 0.80 13.79
CA THR A 489 25.00 0.12 14.80
C THR A 489 25.02 -1.40 14.59
N SER A 490 26.21 -2.00 14.68
CA SER A 490 26.38 -3.46 14.70
C SER A 490 25.80 -4.07 15.98
N ARG A 491 25.16 -5.23 15.86
CA ARG A 491 24.38 -5.84 16.95
C ARG A 491 24.43 -7.35 16.89
N GLU A 492 24.10 -7.99 18.00
CA GLU A 492 23.95 -9.45 18.06
C GLU A 492 22.63 -9.85 17.38
N GLU A 493 22.77 -10.64 16.32
CA GLU A 493 21.71 -11.34 15.60
C GLU A 493 21.72 -12.82 16.01
N ARG A 494 20.58 -13.51 15.86
CA ARG A 494 20.46 -14.91 16.30
C ARG A 494 19.71 -15.77 15.32
N VAL A 495 20.25 -16.95 15.03
CA VAL A 495 19.57 -17.99 14.26
C VAL A 495 19.30 -19.20 15.15
N THR A 496 18.10 -19.76 15.01
CA THR A 496 17.66 -20.94 15.75
C THR A 496 17.14 -21.97 14.77
N LEU A 497 17.53 -23.22 14.94
CA LEU A 497 17.04 -24.36 14.18
C LEU A 497 16.36 -25.33 15.15
N GLU A 498 15.07 -25.58 14.94
CA GLU A 498 14.33 -26.63 15.62
C GLU A 498 14.32 -27.91 14.79
N GLN A 499 14.70 -29.01 15.41
CA GLN A 499 14.78 -30.33 14.79
C GLN A 499 13.82 -31.28 15.51
N PRO A 500 12.66 -31.61 14.92
CA PRO A 500 11.69 -32.50 15.55
C PRO A 500 12.20 -33.94 15.64
N VAL A 501 13.09 -34.34 14.74
CA VAL A 501 13.72 -35.67 14.66
C VAL A 501 15.19 -35.53 14.28
N GLY A 502 15.99 -36.51 14.71
CA GLY A 502 17.38 -36.65 14.30
C GLY A 502 18.33 -35.63 14.91
N SER A 503 19.45 -35.43 14.21
CA SER A 503 20.49 -34.46 14.52
C SER A 503 21.04 -33.83 13.24
N GLY A 504 21.75 -32.73 13.43
CA GLY A 504 22.28 -31.94 12.33
C GLY A 504 23.24 -30.86 12.80
N THR A 505 23.58 -29.98 11.88
CA THR A 505 24.50 -28.86 12.06
C THR A 505 23.91 -27.60 11.46
N ILE A 506 24.09 -26.47 12.14
CA ILE A 506 23.89 -25.13 11.62
C ILE A 506 25.24 -24.41 11.60
N GLU A 507 25.62 -23.83 10.47
CA GLU A 507 26.84 -23.03 10.33
C GLU A 507 26.48 -21.65 9.76
N VAL A 508 27.14 -20.62 10.28
CA VAL A 508 26.95 -19.23 9.87
C VAL A 508 28.25 -18.72 9.28
N SER A 509 28.18 -18.05 8.13
CA SER A 509 29.33 -17.48 7.43
C SER A 509 29.02 -16.13 6.79
N ASP A 510 30.05 -15.30 6.60
CA ASP A 510 29.94 -14.06 5.83
C ASP A 510 29.84 -14.32 4.31
N ALA A 511 29.68 -13.25 3.50
CA ALA A 511 29.65 -13.32 2.04
C ALA A 511 30.89 -13.95 1.39
N ALA A 512 32.08 -13.86 2.01
CA ALA A 512 33.29 -14.50 1.54
C ALA A 512 33.35 -16.01 1.89
N GLY A 513 32.43 -16.48 2.73
CA GLY A 513 32.43 -17.85 3.26
C GLY A 513 33.31 -18.02 4.49
N THR A 514 33.73 -16.94 5.15
CA THR A 514 34.44 -17.00 6.42
C THR A 514 33.47 -17.46 7.52
N PRO A 515 33.79 -18.52 8.28
CA PRO A 515 32.91 -18.98 9.36
C PRO A 515 32.78 -17.93 10.47
N LEU A 516 31.55 -17.63 10.85
CA LEU A 516 31.16 -16.83 12.00
C LEU A 516 30.75 -17.70 13.20
N GLY A 517 30.61 -19.00 12.99
CA GLY A 517 30.42 -20.03 14.02
C GLY A 517 29.45 -21.10 13.60
N ALA A 518 29.31 -22.15 14.42
CA ALA A 518 28.46 -23.28 14.15
C ALA A 518 27.96 -23.94 15.45
N ASP A 519 26.85 -24.65 15.36
CA ASP A 519 26.29 -25.49 16.41
C ASP A 519 25.85 -26.84 15.82
N SER A 520 25.88 -27.91 16.61
CA SER A 520 25.57 -29.27 16.15
C SER A 520 24.98 -30.14 17.25
N GLY A 521 24.04 -31.01 16.90
CA GLY A 521 23.35 -31.86 17.86
C GLY A 521 21.90 -32.14 17.47
N ALA A 522 21.11 -32.56 18.46
CA ALA A 522 19.69 -32.86 18.32
C ALA A 522 18.81 -31.76 18.94
N ALA A 523 17.51 -31.80 18.67
CA ALA A 523 16.51 -30.85 19.18
C ALA A 523 16.75 -29.41 18.68
N THR A 524 17.14 -28.48 19.55
CA THR A 524 17.29 -27.06 19.18
C THR A 524 18.77 -26.69 19.06
N LEU A 525 19.17 -26.16 17.91
CA LEU A 525 20.48 -25.55 17.69
C LEU A 525 20.34 -24.04 17.63
N GLN A 526 21.33 -23.31 18.14
CA GLN A 526 21.28 -21.85 18.15
C GLN A 526 22.67 -21.25 18.02
N HIS A 527 22.79 -20.24 17.15
CA HIS A 527 24.02 -19.47 17.03
C HIS A 527 23.73 -17.96 17.05
N ALA A 528 24.60 -17.21 17.69
CA ALA A 528 24.56 -15.75 17.72
C ALA A 528 25.78 -15.17 17.01
N PHE A 529 25.59 -14.12 16.22
CA PHE A 529 26.65 -13.47 15.46
C PHE A 529 26.43 -11.96 15.46
N THR A 530 27.50 -11.19 15.32
CA THR A 530 27.41 -9.73 15.23
C THR A 530 27.31 -9.32 13.77
N ALA A 531 26.30 -8.50 13.43
CA ALA A 531 26.14 -7.96 12.07
C ALA A 531 25.53 -6.54 12.10
N ASN A 532 25.66 -5.83 10.99
CA ASN A 532 24.96 -4.60 10.65
C ASN A 532 24.30 -4.72 9.26
N ALA A 533 23.61 -3.67 8.81
CA ALA A 533 22.80 -3.71 7.59
C ALA A 533 23.59 -3.86 6.28
N ASP A 534 24.90 -3.58 6.30
CA ASP A 534 25.78 -3.75 5.14
C ASP A 534 26.34 -5.18 5.04
N ASP A 535 26.17 -6.00 6.09
CA ASP A 535 26.65 -7.37 6.11
C ASP A 535 25.70 -8.30 5.34
N GLU A 536 26.29 -9.26 4.64
CA GLU A 536 25.57 -10.34 4.01
C GLU A 536 25.96 -11.66 4.65
N ILE A 537 24.96 -12.33 5.24
CA ILE A 537 25.17 -13.51 6.09
C ILE A 537 24.51 -14.72 5.45
N TYR A 538 25.24 -15.83 5.41
CA TYR A 538 24.73 -17.12 4.99
C TYR A 538 24.61 -18.05 6.19
N VAL A 539 23.54 -18.84 6.19
CA VAL A 539 23.32 -19.89 7.17
C VAL A 539 23.12 -21.19 6.41
N SER A 540 23.97 -22.18 6.67
CA SER A 540 23.80 -23.52 6.12
C SER A 540 23.26 -24.44 7.20
N VAL A 541 22.31 -25.29 6.81
CA VAL A 541 21.74 -26.33 7.65
C VAL A 541 22.00 -27.66 6.97
N ARG A 542 22.54 -28.62 7.72
CA ARG A 542 22.78 -29.98 7.26
C ARG A 542 22.22 -30.97 8.26
N ARG A 543 21.52 -31.98 7.76
CA ARG A 543 21.02 -33.10 8.58
C ARG A 543 21.95 -34.31 8.48
N ASP A 544 21.90 -35.19 9.47
CA ASP A 544 22.74 -36.40 9.51
C ASP A 544 22.16 -37.57 8.69
N SER A 545 20.86 -37.54 8.38
CA SER A 545 20.16 -38.60 7.66
C SER A 545 19.02 -38.08 6.77
N ASP A 546 18.84 -38.68 5.58
CA ASP A 546 17.79 -38.31 4.60
C ASP A 546 16.34 -38.47 5.11
N VAL A 547 16.15 -39.17 6.23
CA VAL A 547 14.84 -39.34 6.90
C VAL A 547 14.52 -38.20 7.85
N ASP A 548 15.53 -37.43 8.29
CA ASP A 548 15.36 -36.35 9.24
C ASP A 548 14.77 -35.14 8.49
N THR A 549 13.48 -34.88 8.69
CA THR A 549 12.73 -33.83 7.98
C THR A 549 11.87 -33.02 8.94
N GLY A 550 11.32 -31.90 8.47
CA GLY A 550 10.44 -31.03 9.26
C GLY A 550 11.18 -30.06 10.17
N GLN A 551 12.48 -29.84 9.95
CA GLN A 551 13.23 -28.82 10.65
C GLN A 551 12.66 -27.42 10.34
N VAL A 552 12.73 -26.52 11.32
CA VAL A 552 12.25 -25.14 11.21
C VAL A 552 13.38 -24.21 11.61
N ILE A 553 13.68 -23.23 10.75
CA ILE A 553 14.70 -22.21 11.01
C ILE A 553 14.03 -20.86 11.25
N ARG A 554 14.58 -20.09 12.21
CA ARG A 554 14.19 -18.72 12.51
C ARG A 554 15.42 -17.85 12.65
N TRP A 555 15.39 -16.66 12.06
CA TRP A 555 16.28 -15.55 12.41
C TRP A 555 15.55 -14.59 13.34
N ALA A 556 16.19 -14.18 14.43
CA ALA A 556 15.68 -13.18 15.36
C ALA A 556 16.66 -12.01 15.41
N THR A 557 16.12 -10.80 15.24
CA THR A 557 16.86 -9.54 15.34
C THR A 557 16.39 -8.73 16.56
N PRO A 558 17.25 -7.94 17.22
CA PRO A 558 16.82 -7.06 18.29
C PRO A 558 16.15 -5.77 17.77
N VAL A 559 16.08 -5.57 16.44
CA VAL A 559 15.54 -4.33 15.86
C VAL A 559 14.04 -4.21 16.07
N THR A 560 13.64 -3.02 16.51
CA THR A 560 12.24 -2.57 16.59
C THR A 560 12.07 -1.32 15.74
N TYR A 561 10.91 -1.14 15.14
CA TYR A 561 10.57 0.04 14.34
C TYR A 561 9.58 0.94 15.08
N LEU A 562 9.87 2.23 15.14
CA LEU A 562 8.93 3.28 15.50
C LEU A 562 8.08 3.65 14.27
N ARG A 563 6.76 3.44 14.33
CA ARG A 563 5.82 3.64 13.21
C ARG A 563 5.22 5.04 13.24
N LEU A 564 5.89 6.00 12.61
CA LEU A 564 5.41 7.39 12.52
C LEU A 564 4.13 7.50 11.69
N ASP A 565 3.91 6.59 10.72
CA ASP A 565 2.71 6.47 9.91
C ASP A 565 1.48 5.91 10.67
N LYS A 566 1.73 5.28 11.83
CA LYS A 566 0.71 4.75 12.74
C LYS A 566 0.55 5.62 14.00
N GLY A 567 1.09 6.83 13.96
CA GLY A 567 0.93 7.84 14.99
C GLY A 567 2.06 7.87 16.03
N PHE A 568 2.50 9.10 16.29
CA PHE A 568 3.28 9.49 17.46
C PHE A 568 2.63 10.75 18.04
N THR A 569 2.17 10.68 19.29
CA THR A 569 1.37 11.77 19.91
C THR A 569 1.90 12.07 21.30
N VAL A 570 2.03 13.35 21.62
CA VAL A 570 2.20 13.86 22.98
C VAL A 570 0.94 14.67 23.29
N HIS A 571 0.12 14.15 24.20
CA HIS A 571 -1.14 14.78 24.61
C HIS A 571 -0.96 15.48 25.95
N VAL A 572 -1.44 16.71 26.08
CA VAL A 572 -1.40 17.49 27.32
C VAL A 572 -2.63 17.13 28.15
N ASN A 573 -2.47 16.39 29.24
CA ASN A 573 -3.59 16.01 30.09
C ASN A 573 -4.02 17.14 31.03
N ASP A 574 -3.07 17.92 31.56
CA ASP A 574 -3.31 18.97 32.56
C ASP A 574 -2.09 19.90 32.68
N GLU A 575 -2.32 21.21 32.57
CA GLU A 575 -1.31 22.29 32.70
C GLU A 575 -1.78 23.40 33.68
N THR A 576 -2.25 23.04 34.88
CA THR A 576 -2.81 24.02 35.82
C THR A 576 -1.79 24.89 36.56
N GLY A 577 -0.83 25.51 35.85
CA GLY A 577 0.10 26.55 36.35
C GLY A 577 -0.50 27.96 36.41
N ILE A 578 0.24 28.95 36.94
CA ILE A 578 -0.24 30.37 37.05
C ILE A 578 -0.19 31.10 35.70
N ASP A 579 0.45 30.48 34.70
CA ASP A 579 0.69 30.99 33.35
C ASP A 579 -0.45 30.63 32.38
N TRP A 580 -1.51 30.01 32.91
CA TRP A 580 -2.81 29.84 32.26
C TRP A 580 -3.42 31.21 31.89
N PRO A 581 -3.41 31.69 30.62
CA PRO A 581 -3.29 30.97 29.34
C PRO A 581 -2.16 31.44 28.38
N GLY A 582 -1.57 30.49 27.63
CA GLY A 582 -0.76 30.77 26.43
C GLY A 582 0.65 31.30 26.71
N ALA A 583 1.40 30.61 27.56
CA ALA A 583 2.81 30.93 27.81
C ALA A 583 3.69 29.72 28.15
N ASP A 584 3.14 28.50 28.25
CA ASP A 584 3.95 27.31 28.50
C ASP A 584 4.62 26.87 27.18
N GLU A 585 5.94 26.78 27.20
CA GLU A 585 6.79 26.45 26.05
C GLU A 585 7.47 25.07 26.23
N PRO A 586 6.74 23.94 26.37
CA PRO A 586 7.39 22.66 26.64
C PRO A 586 8.38 22.30 25.53
N GLU A 587 9.58 21.91 25.93
CA GLU A 587 10.65 21.42 25.07
C GLU A 587 10.72 19.89 25.17
N LEU A 588 10.69 19.23 24.02
CA LEU A 588 10.90 17.78 23.89
C LEU A 588 12.24 17.52 23.22
N GLU A 589 13.08 16.75 23.90
CA GLU A 589 14.24 16.10 23.32
C GLU A 589 13.99 14.60 23.13
N MET A 590 14.46 14.06 22.01
CA MET A 590 14.36 12.64 21.69
C MET A 590 15.75 12.08 21.36
N TRP A 591 16.04 10.87 21.82
CA TRP A 591 17.24 10.09 21.49
C TRP A 591 16.84 8.73 20.95
N VAL A 592 17.64 8.22 20.02
CA VAL A 592 17.51 6.89 19.43
C VAL A 592 18.84 6.18 19.61
N ASP A 593 18.83 5.02 20.27
CA ASP A 593 20.03 4.23 20.56
C ASP A 593 21.16 5.06 21.22
N GLY A 594 20.78 6.00 22.09
CA GLY A 594 21.70 6.89 22.81
C GLY A 594 22.21 8.10 22.01
N GLU A 595 21.82 8.25 20.74
CA GLU A 595 22.13 9.43 19.92
C GLU A 595 20.94 10.39 19.91
N LYS A 596 21.20 11.68 20.22
CA LYS A 596 20.15 12.71 20.20
C LYS A 596 19.60 12.86 18.77
N LEU A 597 18.30 12.65 18.59
CA LEU A 597 17.60 12.81 17.33
C LEU A 597 17.20 14.27 17.07
N LEU A 598 16.45 14.86 18.00
CA LEU A 598 15.88 16.19 17.84
C LEU A 598 15.66 16.90 19.18
N THR A 599 15.51 18.23 19.09
CA THR A 599 14.91 19.10 20.10
C THR A 599 13.81 19.91 19.42
N THR A 600 12.62 19.96 19.99
CA THR A 600 11.53 20.82 19.51
C THR A 600 10.78 21.42 20.69
N THR A 601 10.33 22.66 20.52
CA THR A 601 9.43 23.35 21.45
C THR A 601 8.00 23.34 20.91
N TRP A 602 7.05 23.54 21.82
CA TRP A 602 5.65 23.83 21.51
C TRP A 602 5.28 25.13 22.19
N ASP A 603 5.06 26.17 21.40
CA ASP A 603 4.60 27.45 21.91
C ASP A 603 3.08 27.35 22.20
N ASP A 604 2.66 27.85 23.37
CA ASP A 604 1.25 27.89 23.80
C ASP A 604 0.58 26.52 23.95
N ALA A 605 1.22 25.57 24.65
CA ALA A 605 0.61 24.25 24.89
C ALA A 605 -0.60 24.35 25.85
N ASP A 606 -1.80 24.01 25.38
CA ASP A 606 -3.02 24.04 26.19
C ASP A 606 -3.47 22.64 26.66
N THR A 607 -4.18 22.61 27.80
CA THR A 607 -4.78 21.37 28.33
C THR A 607 -5.77 20.77 27.34
N SER A 608 -5.68 19.44 27.16
CA SER A 608 -6.45 18.64 26.19
C SER A 608 -6.05 18.81 24.72
N GLU A 609 -4.87 19.35 24.45
CA GLU A 609 -4.30 19.42 23.09
C GLU A 609 -3.27 18.32 22.80
N ASP A 610 -3.08 18.03 21.52
CA ASP A 610 -2.02 17.16 21.00
C ASP A 610 -0.94 18.00 20.34
N TRP A 611 0.33 17.65 20.56
CA TRP A 611 1.47 18.37 19.99
C TRP A 611 1.41 18.38 18.46
N PRO A 612 1.19 19.55 17.82
CA PRO A 612 0.91 19.62 16.40
C PRO A 612 2.16 19.30 15.57
N GLY A 613 2.01 18.41 14.59
CA GLY A 613 3.04 18.09 13.60
C GLY A 613 4.28 17.36 14.13
N LEU A 614 4.20 16.77 15.33
CA LEU A 614 5.37 16.18 15.98
C LEU A 614 5.94 14.97 15.23
N ALA A 615 5.07 14.09 14.70
CA ALA A 615 5.49 12.95 13.91
C ALA A 615 6.23 13.38 12.62
N GLU A 616 5.77 14.45 11.98
CA GLU A 616 6.37 15.05 10.79
C GLU A 616 7.73 15.69 11.11
N LYS A 617 7.85 16.37 12.25
CA LYS A 617 9.13 16.91 12.73
C LYS A 617 10.15 15.79 12.96
N ILE A 618 9.75 14.70 13.64
CA ILE A 618 10.58 13.50 13.83
C ILE A 618 10.98 12.93 12.46
N PHE A 619 10.01 12.80 11.55
CA PHE A 619 10.26 12.26 10.22
C PHE A 619 11.27 13.11 9.42
N PHE A 620 11.17 14.44 9.49
CA PHE A 620 12.11 15.33 8.84
C PHE A 620 13.54 15.11 9.34
N GLU A 621 13.73 14.98 10.65
CA GLU A 621 15.04 14.77 11.26
C GLU A 621 15.66 13.41 10.89
N VAL A 622 14.86 12.34 10.82
CA VAL A 622 15.39 11.05 10.34
C VAL A 622 15.74 11.10 8.85
N VAL A 623 14.99 11.86 8.04
CA VAL A 623 15.30 12.09 6.62
C VAL A 623 16.62 12.83 6.44
N GLN A 624 16.93 13.82 7.29
CA GLN A 624 18.24 14.48 7.27
C GLN A 624 19.41 13.51 7.58
N ARG A 625 19.14 12.38 8.23
CA ARG A 625 20.10 11.31 8.49
C ARG A 625 20.13 10.24 7.40
N GLY A 626 19.44 10.47 6.28
CA GLY A 626 19.37 9.54 5.15
C GLY A 626 18.31 8.45 5.28
N TRP A 627 17.45 8.51 6.29
CA TRP A 627 16.36 7.56 6.48
C TRP A 627 15.12 7.98 5.69
N THR A 628 14.58 7.12 4.83
CA THR A 628 13.52 7.51 3.88
C THR A 628 12.15 6.93 4.19
N ASN A 629 12.02 6.11 5.24
CA ASN A 629 10.77 5.44 5.62
C ASN A 629 10.21 5.99 6.94
N LYS A 630 8.88 6.09 7.08
CA LYS A 630 8.20 6.46 8.33
C LYS A 630 8.32 5.40 9.45
N SER A 631 8.81 4.21 9.12
CA SER A 631 9.19 3.18 10.09
C SER A 631 10.66 3.29 10.45
N VAL A 632 10.98 3.82 11.63
CA VAL A 632 12.35 4.13 12.05
C VAL A 632 12.93 3.00 12.90
N GLY A 633 13.95 2.31 12.40
CA GLY A 633 14.56 1.16 13.08
C GLY A 633 15.54 1.55 14.19
N PHE A 634 15.45 0.90 15.36
CA PHE A 634 16.33 1.09 16.52
C PHE A 634 16.54 -0.24 17.28
N CYS A 635 17.56 -0.32 18.14
CA CYS A 635 17.93 -1.57 18.85
C CYS A 635 17.82 -1.48 20.37
N GLN A 636 18.41 -0.44 20.96
CA GLN A 636 18.56 -0.29 22.41
C GLN A 636 17.29 0.30 23.02
N GLY A 637 16.75 1.35 22.37
CA GLY A 637 15.56 2.03 22.85
C GLY A 637 15.43 3.44 22.30
N LEU A 638 14.31 4.04 22.66
CA LEU A 638 14.04 5.47 22.50
C LEU A 638 14.10 6.10 23.89
N ASP A 639 14.82 7.20 24.04
CA ASP A 639 14.78 8.01 25.25
C ASP A 639 14.13 9.35 24.91
N PHE A 640 13.34 9.85 25.85
CA PHE A 640 12.69 11.15 25.71
C PHE A 640 12.93 11.96 26.97
N VAL A 641 13.00 13.28 26.79
CA VAL A 641 13.04 14.27 27.86
C VAL A 641 12.02 15.33 27.48
N ILE A 642 11.12 15.64 28.41
CA ILE A 642 10.26 16.82 28.30
C ILE A 642 10.54 17.74 29.49
N GLU A 643 10.74 19.02 29.19
CA GLU A 643 11.02 20.06 30.17
C GLU A 643 10.26 21.35 29.83
N ASP A 644 10.05 22.17 30.85
CA ASP A 644 9.55 23.53 30.70
C ASP A 644 10.72 24.50 30.97
N PRO A 645 11.19 25.24 29.95
CA PRO A 645 12.36 26.09 30.06
C PRO A 645 12.12 27.43 30.79
N ASP A 646 10.87 27.84 31.01
CA ASP A 646 10.54 29.22 31.43
C ASP A 646 10.46 29.45 32.95
N ASP A 647 10.70 28.43 33.78
CA ASP A 647 10.63 28.58 35.25
C ASP A 647 11.81 29.40 35.84
N LEU A 648 11.46 30.48 36.54
CA LEU A 648 12.34 31.45 37.20
C LEU A 648 12.92 30.94 38.56
N GLY A 649 12.97 29.63 38.80
CA GLY A 649 13.32 29.02 40.09
C GLY A 649 14.08 27.69 40.02
N ALA A 650 14.84 27.35 41.07
CA ALA A 650 15.88 26.31 41.11
C ALA A 650 15.40 24.83 41.10
N ALA A 651 14.28 24.50 40.48
CA ALA A 651 13.79 23.13 40.36
C ALA A 651 13.27 22.83 38.94
N HIS A 652 14.17 22.82 37.94
CA HIS A 652 13.87 22.32 36.60
C HIS A 652 13.29 20.90 36.65
N GLY A 653 12.03 20.74 36.26
CA GLY A 653 11.34 19.45 36.22
C GLY A 653 11.63 18.65 34.97
N VAL A 654 12.89 18.29 34.75
CA VAL A 654 13.26 17.39 33.65
C VAL A 654 12.75 15.99 33.95
N THR A 655 11.79 15.50 33.15
CA THR A 655 11.39 14.09 33.22
C THR A 655 11.91 13.35 32.01
N SER A 656 12.81 12.39 32.27
CA SER A 656 13.27 11.44 31.27
C SER A 656 12.53 10.11 31.39
N TRP A 657 12.14 9.52 30.26
CA TRP A 657 11.59 8.18 30.24
C TRP A 657 12.07 7.39 29.02
N PRO A 658 12.48 6.12 29.21
CA PRO A 658 12.80 5.23 28.11
C PRO A 658 11.55 4.52 27.59
N ILE A 659 11.50 4.30 26.27
CA ILE A 659 10.62 3.34 25.61
C ILE A 659 11.49 2.22 25.06
N ALA A 660 11.40 1.05 25.69
CA ALA A 660 12.07 -0.15 25.20
C ALA A 660 11.42 -0.67 23.92
N GLY A 661 12.24 -1.31 23.08
CA GLY A 661 11.78 -2.07 21.91
C GLY A 661 10.83 -3.21 22.26
N LEU A 662 10.36 -3.93 21.24
CA LEU A 662 9.47 -5.07 21.43
C LEU A 662 10.24 -6.28 21.96
N SER A 663 9.85 -6.79 23.11
CA SER A 663 10.34 -8.08 23.61
C SER A 663 9.82 -9.24 22.76
N PRO A 664 10.48 -10.41 22.72
CA PRO A 664 10.09 -11.54 21.87
C PRO A 664 8.66 -12.07 22.09
N ASN A 665 8.06 -11.86 23.26
CA ASN A 665 6.73 -12.36 23.62
C ASN A 665 5.59 -11.38 23.30
N GLU A 666 5.92 -10.19 22.81
CA GLU A 666 4.91 -9.19 22.43
C GLU A 666 4.30 -9.49 21.04
N PRO A 667 3.12 -8.95 20.72
CA PRO A 667 2.62 -8.96 19.34
C PRO A 667 3.61 -8.26 18.39
N ALA A 668 3.51 -8.56 17.10
CA ALA A 668 4.38 -7.99 16.06
C ALA A 668 4.26 -6.46 15.95
N GLU A 669 3.11 -5.92 16.34
CA GLU A 669 2.86 -4.48 16.49
C GLU A 669 2.22 -4.23 17.85
N ARG A 670 2.64 -3.15 18.54
CA ARG A 670 2.10 -2.75 19.83
C ARG A 670 2.13 -1.24 20.01
N ARG A 671 0.99 -0.66 20.40
CA ARG A 671 0.93 0.71 20.92
C ARG A 671 1.48 0.77 22.35
N ARG A 672 2.40 1.71 22.59
CA ARG A 672 2.91 2.08 23.91
C ARG A 672 2.26 3.40 24.30
N THR A 673 1.85 3.52 25.56
CA THR A 673 1.34 4.75 26.14
C THR A 673 1.98 4.94 27.51
N THR A 674 2.59 6.10 27.72
CA THR A 674 3.31 6.44 28.95
C THR A 674 2.79 7.77 29.47
N ALA A 675 2.42 7.81 30.75
CA ALA A 675 2.13 9.05 31.45
C ALA A 675 3.44 9.68 31.92
N VAL A 676 3.58 10.98 31.65
CA VAL A 676 4.77 11.78 31.95
C VAL A 676 4.33 12.97 32.79
N THR A 677 5.16 13.37 33.75
CA THR A 677 4.88 14.51 34.63
C THR A 677 6.05 15.46 34.54
N VAL A 678 5.83 16.70 34.10
CA VAL A 678 6.81 17.78 34.17
C VAL A 678 6.64 18.46 35.52
N PHE A 679 7.73 18.62 36.27
CA PHE A 679 7.65 19.26 37.58
C PHE A 679 7.79 20.77 37.44
N ASP A 680 6.82 21.49 37.99
CA ASP A 680 6.84 22.94 38.10
C ASP A 680 6.71 23.32 39.58
N THR A 681 7.26 24.48 39.94
CA THR A 681 7.18 25.08 41.26
C THR A 681 5.76 25.43 41.71
N ILE A 682 4.80 25.57 40.78
CA ILE A 682 3.40 25.89 41.06
C ILE A 682 2.49 24.67 40.93
N SER A 683 2.45 24.04 39.75
CA SER A 683 1.65 22.84 39.48
C SER A 683 2.31 22.01 38.39
N ASN A 684 2.54 20.72 38.67
CA ASN A 684 3.10 19.82 37.66
C ASN A 684 2.20 19.73 36.41
N GLY A 685 2.78 19.93 35.23
CA GLY A 685 2.20 19.55 33.95
C GLY A 685 2.15 18.04 33.80
N THR A 686 1.09 17.49 33.21
CA THR A 686 0.97 16.04 32.96
C THR A 686 0.67 15.75 31.50
N TYR A 687 1.43 14.83 30.92
CA TYR A 687 1.39 14.49 29.51
C TYR A 687 1.17 12.99 29.31
N THR A 688 0.54 12.63 28.19
CA THR A 688 0.40 11.26 27.74
C THR A 688 1.12 11.11 26.41
N VAL A 689 2.19 10.31 26.40
CA VAL A 689 2.94 10.02 25.17
C VAL A 689 2.51 8.68 24.62
N SER A 690 2.08 8.64 23.36
CA SER A 690 1.67 7.45 22.65
C SER A 690 2.51 7.24 21.39
N CYS A 691 2.99 6.02 21.19
CA CYS A 691 3.66 5.64 19.94
C CYS A 691 3.34 4.19 19.57
N THR A 692 3.45 3.87 18.28
CA THR A 692 3.29 2.51 17.77
C THR A 692 4.66 1.92 17.45
N LEU A 693 4.94 0.73 18.00
CA LEU A 693 6.15 -0.05 17.74
C LEU A 693 5.82 -1.29 16.93
N SER A 694 6.72 -1.71 16.04
CA SER A 694 6.55 -2.94 15.23
C SER A 694 7.87 -3.69 15.01
N ARG A 695 7.79 -4.99 14.68
CA ARG A 695 8.94 -5.83 14.30
C ARG A 695 9.24 -5.81 12.80
N ASP A 696 8.25 -5.43 12.00
CA ASP A 696 8.36 -5.29 10.55
C ASP A 696 8.32 -3.78 10.20
N PRO A 697 9.15 -3.32 9.24
CA PRO A 697 9.19 -1.92 8.81
C PRO A 697 7.95 -1.48 8.02
#